data_AF-A0A3N9MQ02-F1
#
_entry.id   AF-A0A3N9MQ02-F1
#
_cell.length_a   1.000
_cell.length_b   1.000
_cell.length_c   1.000
_cell.angle_alpha   90.00
_cell.angle_beta   90.00
_cell.angle_gamma   90.00
#
_symmetry.space_group_name_H-M   'P 1'
#
loop_
_entity.id
_entity.type
_entity.pdbx_description
1 polymer ?
#
loop_
_entity_poly.entity_id
_entity_poly.type
_entity_poly.pdbx_seq_one_letter_code
_entity_poly.pdbx_strand_id
1 'polypeptide(L)'
;MSFEKIKIAIQNSPQYKLLINKILSSDNISLKGLTGSLRALLITILSDHLERPMLVVMSDRIEAEQLLEEINELVVEDCVGFFPGGEEDPESPIIVNPRRVGLQMCFLQNLLLDRLRIAIVSSEGIAQKLPCKEDLQKDCFDISVGGTYDLYVLVDQLVHFGYSREVVVEKPGEISLRGGILDIFPYTGEEPHRLEFDGNRIESIRIFDITTQRSKKQVQSLLIISSPTAWGKCNASLFSFFPDNLLLFLQDPDLIMAGVEKEIMKKRKCMLSFDELTNHFNRFQTVSYLTLSSIGEPVDLGGRVPGRLGKTIAEIRENLASLCDTRKTVFLFCAGEERRKRIEELLDLIADPIARFHVDPGSLSRGFDLPSIGLTVLSDCDLFGTPPRQRRRERFKMGVPIRELSALRVGDFVVHIDHGIGKYQGLKKISVREVERECLVIQYEGEDNLYVPVDQMERVQKYAPKEGFQPSLSKLGSGRWEKIKTRTKLSIKTIAKELIALYSARQVLPGFSFSADTVWQKELETAFLYEETPDQTRTVQEVKADMEQSRPMDRLICGDVGYGKTEVAVRASFKAVHDGKQVALLVPTTILAQQHYRTFQERLSLFPVNIDMLSRFRNRGEQKKIIEQIKRGAVDIVIGTHRLLSNDVRFKDLGLLIIDEEQRFGVRHKEKLKSLRRTVDVLALSATPIPRTLHLSMMGIRDMSLIGTPPKDRLPIITEVAPFDEKIIVEAVEREIARGGQVFFVHNRIRSIYAVARMIRRLVPGVRLAVVHGKMEEKRLEKVMIEFGEGQYDCLVATMIVESGLDIPNVNTLVVHRADRLGLAQLYQLRGRVGRSDKRAYAYLLTPPFHQLNSEAIKRLRTIEEFTELGSGIQIALRDLEIRGSGNILGMQQSGNINAVGFELYMKLVEEAIQELKESKEKRIGGDSSETECQVVADFPAYLPESYVADAGLRVQVYRQLSLSQTDSEIDILKDELRDRFGFIPKETINLLDIAFIRLLGQKNNVKKIVLREGLLKIYFHKKWVECFDGSEHISQKLRTMIDSAPVPIRFLGGRQFGLCGSVSLDEALAVTKKMLQSWN
;
A
#
# COMPACT_ATOMS: atom_id res chain seq x y z
N MET A 1 -11.67 18.92 -26.66
CA MET A 1 -12.42 19.76 -27.63
C MET A 1 -13.25 20.86 -26.97
N SER A 2 -13.80 20.66 -25.77
CA SER A 2 -14.66 21.66 -25.13
C SER A 2 -13.95 22.75 -24.32
N PHE A 3 -12.79 22.44 -23.71
CA PHE A 3 -11.96 23.47 -23.07
C PHE A 3 -11.49 24.56 -24.05
N GLU A 4 -11.06 24.19 -25.26
CA GLU A 4 -10.71 25.16 -26.30
C GLU A 4 -11.88 26.07 -26.68
N LYS A 5 -13.11 25.55 -26.74
CA LYS A 5 -14.31 26.37 -26.99
C LYS A 5 -14.56 27.37 -25.86
N ILE A 6 -14.43 26.93 -24.61
CA ILE A 6 -14.56 27.79 -23.42
C ILE A 6 -13.48 28.87 -23.42
N LYS A 7 -12.23 28.50 -23.71
CA LYS A 7 -11.08 29.41 -23.82
C LYS A 7 -11.34 30.49 -24.87
N ILE A 8 -11.75 30.11 -26.09
CA ILE A 8 -12.07 31.05 -27.16
C ILE A 8 -13.24 31.97 -26.77
N ALA A 9 -14.28 31.45 -26.11
CA ALA A 9 -15.41 32.25 -25.66
C ALA A 9 -15.00 33.31 -24.61
N ILE A 10 -14.15 32.92 -23.65
CA ILE A 10 -13.60 33.83 -22.63
C ILE A 10 -12.69 34.88 -23.27
N GLN A 11 -11.79 34.47 -24.17
CA GLN A 11 -10.88 35.39 -24.89
C GLN A 11 -11.61 36.46 -25.71
N ASN A 12 -12.78 36.11 -26.27
CA ASN A 12 -13.61 37.05 -27.02
C ASN A 12 -14.45 37.98 -26.16
N SER A 13 -14.56 37.72 -24.85
CA SER A 13 -15.37 38.55 -23.94
C SER A 13 -14.80 39.97 -23.80
N PRO A 14 -15.66 41.00 -23.67
CA PRO A 14 -15.20 42.37 -23.48
C PRO A 14 -14.44 42.53 -22.15
N GLN A 15 -14.80 41.77 -21.12
CA GLN A 15 -14.13 41.78 -19.82
C GLN A 15 -12.68 41.28 -19.93
N TYR A 16 -12.44 40.18 -20.66
CA TYR A 16 -11.09 39.65 -20.86
C TYR A 16 -10.22 40.60 -21.70
N LYS A 17 -10.77 41.20 -22.77
CA LYS A 17 -10.05 42.19 -23.57
C LYS A 17 -9.65 43.41 -22.75
N LEU A 18 -10.53 43.87 -21.86
CA LEU A 18 -10.22 44.96 -20.92
C LEU A 18 -9.11 44.55 -19.95
N LEU A 19 -9.14 43.32 -19.44
CA LEU A 19 -8.07 42.78 -18.59
C LEU A 19 -6.72 42.79 -19.31
N ILE A 20 -6.65 42.28 -20.54
CA ILE A 20 -5.41 42.27 -21.32
C ILE A 20 -4.90 43.68 -21.58
N ASN A 21 -5.78 44.61 -21.96
CA ASN A 21 -5.37 46.01 -22.16
C ASN A 21 -4.80 46.63 -20.88
N LYS A 22 -5.39 46.35 -19.71
CA LYS A 22 -4.85 46.80 -18.42
C LYS A 22 -3.52 46.13 -18.09
N ILE A 23 -3.36 44.83 -18.36
CA ILE A 23 -2.07 44.12 -18.22
C ILE A 23 -1.00 44.74 -19.13
N LEU A 24 -1.35 45.29 -20.28
CA LEU A 24 -0.38 45.96 -21.15
C LEU A 24 -0.06 47.40 -20.70
N SER A 25 -0.93 48.03 -19.89
CA SER A 25 -0.82 49.46 -19.53
C SER A 25 -0.50 49.76 -18.06
N SER A 26 -0.59 48.79 -17.16
CA SER A 26 -0.57 49.04 -15.71
C SER A 26 0.16 47.95 -14.93
N ASP A 27 0.93 48.35 -13.92
CA ASP A 27 1.77 47.42 -13.14
C ASP A 27 0.97 46.65 -12.07
N ASN A 28 -0.12 47.22 -11.54
CA ASN A 28 -0.94 46.59 -10.50
C ASN A 28 -2.41 46.53 -10.90
N ILE A 29 -3.00 45.33 -10.86
CA ILE A 29 -4.37 45.06 -11.33
C ILE A 29 -5.14 44.25 -10.30
N SER A 30 -6.30 44.74 -9.91
CA SER A 30 -7.23 44.03 -9.03
C SER A 30 -8.38 43.41 -9.83
N LEU A 31 -8.74 42.16 -9.54
CA LEU A 31 -9.81 41.40 -10.19
C LEU A 31 -10.98 41.13 -9.24
N LYS A 32 -12.20 41.16 -9.80
CA LYS A 32 -13.45 40.73 -9.16
C LYS A 32 -14.19 39.73 -10.04
N GLY A 33 -15.11 38.98 -9.42
CA GLY A 33 -15.94 37.99 -10.14
C GLY A 33 -15.21 36.69 -10.51
N LEU A 34 -14.09 36.38 -9.86
CA LEU A 34 -13.40 35.09 -9.99
C LEU A 34 -14.06 34.03 -9.11
N THR A 35 -15.02 33.28 -9.65
CA THR A 35 -15.76 32.24 -8.91
C THR A 35 -15.49 30.84 -9.43
N GLY A 36 -15.42 29.85 -8.53
CA GLY A 36 -15.21 28.44 -8.89
C GLY A 36 -13.91 28.22 -9.66
N SER A 37 -13.94 27.32 -10.65
CA SER A 37 -12.80 26.99 -11.51
C SER A 37 -12.49 28.04 -12.58
N LEU A 38 -13.19 29.19 -12.60
CA LEU A 38 -12.85 30.30 -13.49
C LEU A 38 -11.42 30.83 -13.24
N ARG A 39 -10.93 30.73 -12.00
CA ARG A 39 -9.55 31.09 -11.65
C ARG A 39 -8.51 30.24 -12.37
N ALA A 40 -8.68 28.92 -12.39
CA ALA A 40 -7.74 28.00 -13.01
C ALA A 40 -7.71 28.23 -14.52
N LEU A 41 -8.91 28.36 -15.12
CA LEU A 41 -9.05 28.71 -16.54
C LEU A 41 -8.40 30.04 -16.87
N LEU A 42 -8.63 31.10 -16.09
CA LEU A 42 -8.04 32.40 -16.37
C LEU A 42 -6.52 32.34 -16.33
N ILE A 43 -5.94 31.68 -15.32
CA ILE A 43 -4.49 31.50 -15.17
C ILE A 43 -3.94 30.77 -16.40
N THR A 44 -4.54 29.65 -16.81
CA THR A 44 -4.11 28.91 -18.01
C THR A 44 -4.22 29.78 -19.27
N ILE A 45 -5.33 30.48 -19.47
CA ILE A 45 -5.56 31.32 -20.65
C ILE A 45 -4.57 32.50 -20.70
N LEU A 46 -4.28 33.13 -19.56
CA LEU A 46 -3.29 34.20 -19.47
C LEU A 46 -1.87 33.70 -19.75
N SER A 47 -1.50 32.53 -19.21
CA SER A 47 -0.19 31.92 -19.46
C SER A 47 0.02 31.64 -20.95
N ASP A 48 -0.98 31.07 -21.63
CA ASP A 48 -0.92 30.78 -23.06
C ASP A 48 -0.93 32.06 -23.93
N HIS A 49 -1.66 33.10 -23.53
CA HIS A 49 -1.81 34.32 -24.34
C HIS A 49 -0.63 35.29 -24.19
N LEU A 50 -0.03 35.37 -22.99
CA LEU A 50 1.07 36.29 -22.71
C LEU A 50 2.44 35.69 -23.02
N GLU A 51 2.57 34.35 -23.06
CA GLU A 51 3.83 33.62 -23.22
C GLU A 51 4.92 34.07 -22.22
N ARG A 52 4.48 34.48 -21.01
CA ARG A 52 5.35 34.89 -19.90
C ARG A 52 5.30 33.85 -18.78
N PRO A 53 6.40 33.63 -18.04
CA PRO A 53 6.35 32.84 -16.83
C PRO A 53 5.45 33.53 -15.81
N MET A 54 4.69 32.74 -15.07
CA MET A 54 3.75 33.23 -14.08
C MET A 54 3.96 32.53 -12.75
N LEU A 55 4.02 33.33 -11.69
CA LEU A 55 4.12 32.86 -10.31
C LEU A 55 2.80 33.13 -9.59
N VAL A 56 2.08 32.05 -9.28
CA VAL A 56 0.80 32.08 -8.59
C VAL A 56 1.02 31.85 -7.11
N VAL A 57 0.68 32.83 -6.28
CA VAL A 57 0.83 32.77 -4.83
C VAL A 57 -0.53 32.65 -4.17
N MET A 58 -0.73 31.53 -3.47
CA MET A 58 -1.94 31.23 -2.73
C MET A 58 -1.72 31.45 -1.24
N SER A 59 -2.78 31.79 -0.51
CA SER A 59 -2.68 32.03 0.94
C SER A 59 -2.36 30.76 1.74
N ASP A 60 -2.86 29.60 1.28
CA ASP A 60 -2.70 28.31 1.94
C ASP A 60 -2.24 27.22 0.96
N ARG A 61 -1.50 26.24 1.50
CA ARG A 61 -0.98 25.09 0.75
C ARG A 61 -2.07 24.23 0.12
N ILE A 62 -3.18 24.00 0.81
CA ILE A 62 -4.27 23.15 0.33
C ILE A 62 -4.92 23.78 -0.91
N GLU A 63 -5.10 25.10 -0.91
CA GLU A 63 -5.65 25.82 -2.05
C GLU A 63 -4.69 25.82 -3.24
N ALA A 64 -3.38 25.90 -2.98
CA ALA A 64 -2.35 25.75 -4.01
C ALA A 64 -2.33 24.35 -4.64
N GLU A 65 -2.44 23.29 -3.83
CA GLU A 65 -2.51 21.91 -4.33
C GLU A 65 -3.80 21.68 -5.14
N GLN A 66 -4.95 22.21 -4.69
CA GLN A 66 -6.20 22.14 -5.46
C GLN A 66 -6.11 22.89 -6.79
N LEU A 67 -5.48 24.07 -6.80
CA LEU A 67 -5.28 24.82 -8.03
C LEU A 67 -4.35 24.09 -9.01
N LEU A 68 -3.29 23.46 -8.50
CA LEU A 68 -2.40 22.61 -9.29
C LEU A 68 -3.19 21.47 -9.96
N GLU A 69 -4.08 20.81 -9.22
CA GLU A 69 -4.95 19.75 -9.78
C GLU A 69 -5.84 20.30 -10.90
N GLU A 70 -6.52 21.42 -10.66
CA GLU A 70 -7.39 22.05 -11.67
C GLU A 70 -6.62 22.44 -12.94
N ILE A 71 -5.42 23.03 -12.81
CA ILE A 71 -4.64 23.48 -13.98
C ILE A 71 -4.06 22.28 -14.76
N ASN A 72 -3.63 21.21 -14.08
CA ASN A 72 -3.14 20.00 -14.77
C ASN A 72 -4.22 19.31 -15.61
N GLU A 73 -5.50 19.48 -15.28
CA GLU A 73 -6.63 18.99 -16.10
C GLU A 73 -6.85 19.86 -17.35
N LEU A 74 -6.45 21.13 -17.30
CA LEU A 74 -6.61 22.11 -18.37
C LEU A 74 -5.43 22.11 -19.36
N VAL A 75 -4.26 21.65 -18.93
CA VAL A 75 -2.99 21.75 -19.68
C VAL A 75 -2.47 20.35 -19.99
N VAL A 76 -2.12 20.11 -21.26
CA VAL A 76 -1.65 18.80 -21.75
C VAL A 76 -0.16 18.57 -21.47
N GLU A 77 0.59 19.63 -21.15
CA GLU A 77 2.05 19.62 -20.95
C GLU A 77 2.43 19.69 -19.46
N ASP A 78 3.57 19.09 -19.10
CA ASP A 78 4.20 19.18 -17.77
C ASP A 78 4.86 20.57 -17.53
N CYS A 79 4.15 21.66 -17.82
CA CYS A 79 4.65 23.03 -17.70
C CYS A 79 4.20 23.74 -16.42
N VAL A 80 3.58 23.00 -15.48
CA VAL A 80 3.04 23.53 -14.23
C VAL A 80 3.65 22.80 -13.04
N GLY A 81 4.13 23.56 -12.05
CA GLY A 81 4.80 23.03 -10.87
C GLY A 81 4.27 23.64 -9.58
N PHE A 82 4.33 22.89 -8.48
CA PHE A 82 4.01 23.38 -7.14
C PHE A 82 5.23 23.27 -6.22
N PHE A 83 5.56 24.34 -5.50
CA PHE A 83 6.60 24.34 -4.49
C PHE A 83 5.99 24.18 -3.09
N PRO A 84 6.11 23.00 -2.44
CA PRO A 84 5.66 22.81 -1.08
C PRO A 84 6.68 23.43 -0.12
N GLY A 85 6.47 24.67 0.32
CA GLY A 85 7.32 25.31 1.33
C GLY A 85 7.38 24.56 2.67
N GLY A 86 8.30 24.95 3.56
CA GLY A 86 8.10 24.82 5.03
C GLY A 86 9.23 24.29 5.93
N GLU A 87 8.84 23.66 7.05
CA GLU A 87 9.57 23.25 8.30
C GLU A 87 11.02 22.77 8.30
N GLU A 88 11.58 22.30 7.18
CA GLU A 88 12.97 21.86 7.19
C GLU A 88 13.88 23.09 7.20
N ASP A 89 14.66 23.23 8.26
CA ASP A 89 15.80 24.13 8.24
C ASP A 89 16.75 23.60 7.15
N PRO A 90 16.99 24.33 6.03
CA PRO A 90 17.91 23.89 4.99
C PRO A 90 19.32 23.63 5.55
N GLU A 91 19.66 24.26 6.68
CA GLU A 91 20.92 24.08 7.39
C GLU A 91 20.89 22.88 8.37
N SER A 92 19.75 22.21 8.55
CA SER A 92 19.64 21.01 9.38
C SER A 92 20.30 19.81 8.68
N PRO A 93 21.15 19.04 9.38
CA PRO A 93 21.75 17.83 8.81
C PRO A 93 20.75 16.65 8.70
N ILE A 94 19.49 16.84 9.10
CA ILE A 94 18.46 15.80 9.12
C ILE A 94 17.29 16.23 8.23
N ILE A 95 17.07 15.46 7.16
CA ILE A 95 15.84 15.51 6.37
C ILE A 95 14.72 14.86 7.17
N VAL A 96 13.68 15.62 7.48
CA VAL A 96 12.54 15.16 8.29
C VAL A 96 11.46 14.55 7.40
N ASN A 97 11.31 15.06 6.16
CA ASN A 97 10.30 14.64 5.21
C ASN A 97 10.88 14.50 3.77
N PRO A 98 11.44 13.32 3.44
CA PRO A 98 12.03 13.05 2.12
C PRO A 98 11.09 13.29 0.94
N ARG A 99 9.78 13.05 1.12
CA ARG A 99 8.78 13.29 0.09
C ARG A 99 8.64 14.77 -0.23
N ARG A 100 8.65 15.63 0.79
CA ARG A 100 8.54 17.08 0.58
C ARG A 100 9.81 17.62 -0.06
N VAL A 101 10.98 17.20 0.41
CA VAL A 101 12.26 17.53 -0.21
C VAL A 101 12.24 17.18 -1.69
N GLY A 102 11.82 15.97 -2.04
CA GLY A 102 11.86 15.59 -3.45
C GLY A 102 10.89 16.36 -4.34
N LEU A 103 9.72 16.76 -3.82
CA LEU A 103 8.85 17.70 -4.54
C LEU A 103 9.50 19.08 -4.72
N GLN A 104 10.19 19.60 -3.69
CA GLN A 104 10.94 20.86 -3.80
C GLN A 104 12.07 20.74 -4.84
N MET A 105 12.84 19.65 -4.80
CA MET A 105 13.92 19.39 -5.75
C MET A 105 13.42 19.25 -7.18
N CYS A 106 12.32 18.52 -7.40
CA CYS A 106 11.68 18.38 -8.70
C CYS A 106 11.18 19.75 -9.23
N PHE A 107 10.58 20.56 -8.35
CA PHE A 107 10.16 21.91 -8.72
C PHE A 107 11.35 22.78 -9.13
N LEU A 108 12.41 22.82 -8.32
CA LEU A 108 13.63 23.60 -8.62
C LEU A 108 14.34 23.10 -9.87
N GLN A 109 14.40 21.79 -10.11
CA GLN A 109 14.94 21.20 -11.33
C GLN A 109 14.20 21.70 -12.57
N ASN A 110 12.87 21.62 -12.56
CA ASN A 110 12.06 22.06 -13.69
C ASN A 110 12.13 23.58 -13.89
N LEU A 111 12.34 24.34 -12.81
CA LEU A 111 12.56 25.77 -12.88
C LEU A 111 13.95 26.12 -13.46
N LEU A 112 15.00 25.38 -13.10
CA LEU A 112 16.35 25.54 -13.67
C LEU A 112 16.41 25.22 -15.17
N LEU A 113 15.59 24.25 -15.61
CA LEU A 113 15.48 23.84 -17.00
C LEU A 113 14.49 24.70 -17.81
N ASP A 114 13.97 25.79 -17.23
CA ASP A 114 12.97 26.69 -17.83
C ASP A 114 11.72 25.94 -18.37
N ARG A 115 11.37 24.81 -17.74
CA ARG A 115 10.21 23.97 -18.14
C ARG A 115 8.90 24.47 -17.55
N LEU A 116 8.94 25.26 -16.48
CA LEU A 116 7.76 25.77 -15.80
C LEU A 116 7.27 27.08 -16.41
N ARG A 117 6.10 27.05 -17.04
CA ARG A 117 5.34 28.25 -17.44
C ARG A 117 4.52 28.81 -16.29
N ILE A 118 3.98 27.93 -15.44
CA ILE A 118 3.17 28.29 -14.27
C ILE A 118 3.79 27.66 -13.02
N ALA A 119 4.26 28.51 -12.11
CA ALA A 119 4.76 28.12 -10.81
C ALA A 119 3.74 28.46 -9.73
N ILE A 120 3.28 27.48 -8.97
CA ILE A 120 2.31 27.66 -7.89
C ILE A 120 3.03 27.52 -6.55
N VAL A 121 2.79 28.46 -5.65
CA VAL A 121 3.40 28.48 -4.31
C VAL A 121 2.38 28.90 -3.26
N SER A 122 2.60 28.47 -2.02
CA SER A 122 1.86 28.96 -0.85
C SER A 122 2.61 30.12 -0.18
N SER A 123 1.94 30.84 0.72
CA SER A 123 2.53 31.86 1.62
C SER A 123 3.82 31.38 2.32
N GLU A 124 3.83 30.13 2.81
CA GLU A 124 5.02 29.53 3.43
C GLU A 124 6.17 29.31 2.43
N GLY A 125 5.85 28.91 1.20
CA GLY A 125 6.82 28.58 0.16
C GLY A 125 7.49 29.81 -0.46
N ILE A 126 6.72 30.90 -0.63
CA ILE A 126 7.27 32.14 -1.21
C ILE A 126 8.23 32.85 -0.26
N ALA A 127 8.04 32.69 1.06
CA ALA A 127 8.90 33.28 2.08
C ALA A 127 10.19 32.47 2.32
N GLN A 128 10.27 31.22 1.86
CA GLN A 128 11.42 30.37 2.11
C GLN A 128 12.66 30.87 1.34
N LYS A 129 13.80 31.00 2.05
CA LYS A 129 15.09 31.27 1.41
C LYS A 129 15.66 30.02 0.75
N LEU A 130 16.30 30.22 -0.40
CA LEU A 130 16.86 29.18 -1.27
C LEU A 130 18.34 29.45 -1.57
N PRO A 131 19.09 28.46 -2.09
CA PRO A 131 20.39 28.73 -2.71
C PRO A 131 20.24 29.63 -3.94
N CYS A 132 21.29 30.38 -4.27
CA CYS A 132 21.32 31.19 -5.50
C CYS A 132 21.22 30.29 -6.75
N LYS A 133 20.64 30.82 -7.84
CA LYS A 133 20.46 30.08 -9.10
C LYS A 133 21.80 29.56 -9.62
N GLU A 134 22.84 30.37 -9.55
CA GLU A 134 24.19 30.05 -10.06
C GLU A 134 24.86 28.94 -9.23
N ASP A 135 24.65 28.92 -7.92
CA ASP A 135 25.23 27.90 -7.05
C ASP A 135 24.49 26.57 -7.22
N LEU A 136 23.16 26.61 -7.33
CA LEU A 136 22.37 25.40 -7.63
C LEU A 136 22.70 24.84 -9.02
N GLN A 137 23.00 25.68 -10.02
CA GLN A 137 23.46 25.25 -11.34
C GLN A 137 24.85 24.60 -11.32
N LYS A 138 25.78 25.08 -10.49
CA LYS A 138 27.09 24.42 -10.28
C LYS A 138 26.93 23.07 -9.59
N ASP A 139 25.94 22.96 -8.72
CA ASP A 139 25.58 21.74 -8.00
C ASP A 139 24.60 20.85 -8.79
N CYS A 140 24.55 21.02 -10.12
CA CYS A 140 23.85 20.15 -11.05
C CYS A 140 24.86 19.34 -11.87
N PHE A 141 24.57 18.05 -12.04
CA PHE A 141 25.41 17.13 -12.80
C PHE A 141 24.57 16.41 -13.86
N ASP A 142 24.83 16.68 -15.14
CA ASP A 142 24.15 16.01 -16.26
C ASP A 142 24.99 14.84 -16.77
N ILE A 143 24.39 13.65 -16.71
CA ILE A 143 25.01 12.40 -17.13
C ILE A 143 24.33 11.92 -18.40
N SER A 144 25.10 11.67 -19.44
CA SER A 144 24.57 11.17 -20.71
C SER A 144 25.22 9.86 -21.15
N VAL A 145 24.44 9.03 -21.85
CA VAL A 145 24.93 7.80 -22.48
C VAL A 145 26.03 8.14 -23.49
N GLY A 146 27.14 7.41 -23.42
CA GLY A 146 28.30 7.61 -24.28
C GLY A 146 29.33 8.63 -23.76
N GLY A 147 29.00 9.40 -22.71
CA GLY A 147 29.93 10.32 -22.05
C GLY A 147 31.03 9.60 -21.27
N THR A 148 32.15 10.30 -21.07
CA THR A 148 33.33 9.78 -20.35
C THR A 148 33.43 10.42 -18.97
N TYR A 149 33.30 9.61 -17.92
CA TYR A 149 33.33 10.02 -16.52
C TYR A 149 34.22 9.07 -15.72
N ASP A 150 35.08 9.59 -14.86
CA ASP A 150 35.79 8.75 -13.89
C ASP A 150 34.81 8.33 -12.78
N LEU A 151 34.62 7.03 -12.64
CA LEU A 151 33.61 6.45 -11.75
C LEU A 151 33.85 6.79 -10.27
N TYR A 152 35.11 6.84 -9.83
CA TYR A 152 35.43 7.13 -8.44
C TYR A 152 35.25 8.61 -8.13
N VAL A 153 35.70 9.49 -9.03
CA VAL A 153 35.48 10.94 -8.92
C VAL A 153 34.00 11.28 -8.90
N LEU A 154 33.21 10.62 -9.76
CA LEU A 154 31.75 10.80 -9.80
C LEU A 154 31.10 10.43 -8.46
N VAL A 155 31.48 9.30 -7.86
CA VAL A 155 30.95 8.87 -6.57
C VAL A 155 31.31 9.85 -5.46
N ASP A 156 32.55 10.34 -5.42
CA ASP A 156 32.97 11.34 -4.42
C ASP A 156 32.20 12.66 -4.57
N GLN A 157 31.93 13.09 -5.81
CA GLN A 157 31.08 14.25 -6.10
C GLN A 157 29.63 14.05 -5.62
N LEU A 158 29.05 12.87 -5.86
CA LEU A 158 27.70 12.55 -5.40
C LEU A 158 27.60 12.58 -3.86
N VAL A 159 28.61 12.05 -3.18
CA VAL A 159 28.68 12.14 -1.71
C VAL A 159 28.77 13.60 -1.24
N HIS A 160 29.54 14.44 -1.94
CA HIS A 160 29.60 15.88 -1.66
C HIS A 160 28.23 16.57 -1.88
N PHE A 161 27.46 16.10 -2.87
CA PHE A 161 26.10 16.58 -3.16
C PHE A 161 25.06 16.07 -2.16
N GLY A 162 25.49 15.38 -1.10
CA GLY A 162 24.64 14.93 0.00
C GLY A 162 24.11 13.50 -0.15
N TYR A 163 24.52 12.75 -1.18
CA TYR A 163 24.11 11.35 -1.32
C TYR A 163 24.82 10.44 -0.33
N SER A 164 24.09 9.48 0.24
CA SER A 164 24.65 8.46 1.12
C SER A 164 25.03 7.20 0.34
N ARG A 165 26.25 6.71 0.57
CA ARG A 165 26.72 5.46 -0.04
C ARG A 165 26.18 4.26 0.73
N GLU A 166 25.40 3.45 0.03
CA GLU A 166 24.72 2.28 0.58
C GLU A 166 25.06 1.01 -0.21
N VAL A 167 24.76 -0.13 0.41
CA VAL A 167 24.93 -1.45 -0.21
C VAL A 167 23.88 -1.67 -1.30
N VAL A 168 22.66 -1.19 -1.09
CA VAL A 168 21.54 -1.24 -2.03
C VAL A 168 20.84 0.10 -1.99
N VAL A 169 20.44 0.58 -3.16
CA VAL A 169 19.65 1.79 -3.28
C VAL A 169 18.17 1.46 -3.06
N GLU A 170 17.62 2.02 -2.00
CA GLU A 170 16.24 1.84 -1.57
C GLU A 170 15.46 3.17 -1.50
N LYS A 171 16.15 4.28 -1.21
CA LYS A 171 15.53 5.59 -0.96
C LYS A 171 16.19 6.71 -1.76
N PRO A 172 15.45 7.80 -2.06
CA PRO A 172 16.03 9.00 -2.64
C PRO A 172 17.20 9.51 -1.81
N GLY A 173 18.29 9.88 -2.49
CA GLY A 173 19.55 10.28 -1.86
C GLY A 173 20.56 9.15 -1.66
N GLU A 174 20.24 7.90 -2.00
CA GLU A 174 21.17 6.79 -1.88
C GLU A 174 21.88 6.49 -3.20
N ILE A 175 23.15 6.08 -3.10
CA ILE A 175 23.95 5.55 -4.20
C ILE A 175 24.56 4.20 -3.83
N SER A 176 24.73 3.32 -4.81
CA SER A 176 25.44 2.06 -4.63
C SER A 176 26.38 1.78 -5.80
N LEU A 177 27.66 1.57 -5.48
CA LEU A 177 28.70 1.25 -6.45
C LEU A 177 29.03 -0.24 -6.41
N ARG A 178 28.94 -0.92 -7.55
CA ARG A 178 29.21 -2.36 -7.71
C ARG A 178 29.94 -2.64 -9.01
N GLY A 179 31.27 -2.78 -8.94
CA GLY A 179 32.09 -2.94 -10.14
C GLY A 179 31.92 -1.75 -11.09
N GLY A 180 31.54 -2.02 -12.35
CA GLY A 180 31.21 -0.99 -13.35
C GLY A 180 29.77 -0.47 -13.28
N ILE A 181 29.00 -0.78 -12.23
CA ILE A 181 27.61 -0.35 -12.10
C ILE A 181 27.48 0.66 -10.95
N LEU A 182 26.83 1.79 -11.24
CA LEU A 182 26.43 2.79 -10.26
C LEU A 182 24.90 2.90 -10.24
N ASP A 183 24.29 2.42 -9.16
CA ASP A 183 22.88 2.66 -8.86
C ASP A 183 22.76 4.01 -8.11
N ILE A 184 21.82 4.85 -8.51
CA ILE A 184 21.53 6.14 -7.88
C ILE A 184 20.02 6.36 -7.79
N PHE A 185 19.55 6.86 -6.65
CA PHE A 185 18.18 7.36 -6.53
C PHE A 185 18.21 8.87 -6.31
N PRO A 186 17.91 9.68 -7.35
CA PRO A 186 17.92 11.14 -7.24
C PRO A 186 16.95 11.66 -6.17
N TYR A 187 17.33 12.76 -5.50
CA TYR A 187 16.45 13.44 -4.55
C TYR A 187 15.16 13.96 -5.18
N THR A 188 15.13 14.21 -6.49
CA THR A 188 13.93 14.63 -7.23
C THR A 188 12.81 13.57 -7.21
N GLY A 189 13.15 12.33 -6.86
CA GLY A 189 12.21 11.30 -6.42
C GLY A 189 11.27 10.76 -7.50
N GLU A 190 11.65 10.88 -8.77
CA GLU A 190 10.88 10.29 -9.87
C GLU A 190 11.09 8.76 -9.90
N GLU A 191 12.27 8.28 -10.28
CA GLU A 191 12.61 6.85 -10.28
C GLU A 191 14.14 6.67 -10.06
N PRO A 192 14.61 5.53 -9.53
CA PRO A 192 16.04 5.27 -9.40
C PRO A 192 16.64 4.79 -10.73
N HIS A 193 17.93 5.08 -10.93
CA HIS A 193 18.66 4.86 -12.18
C HIS A 193 19.90 4.00 -11.93
N ARG A 194 20.15 3.08 -12.86
CA ARG A 194 21.33 2.22 -12.95
C ARG A 194 22.18 2.69 -14.11
N LEU A 195 23.42 3.09 -13.83
CA LEU A 195 24.40 3.51 -14.81
C LEU A 195 25.41 2.37 -14.99
N GLU A 196 25.53 1.88 -16.22
CA GLU A 196 26.46 0.82 -16.59
C GLU A 196 27.67 1.43 -17.30
N PHE A 197 28.88 1.17 -16.78
CA PHE A 197 30.14 1.69 -17.26
C PHE A 197 30.99 0.60 -17.95
N ASP A 198 31.56 0.94 -19.10
CA ASP A 198 32.67 0.23 -19.74
C ASP A 198 33.94 1.09 -19.59
N GLY A 199 34.77 0.73 -18.62
CA GLY A 199 35.88 1.59 -18.16
C GLY A 199 35.37 2.92 -17.62
N ASN A 200 35.73 4.02 -18.29
CA ASN A 200 35.27 5.37 -17.94
C ASN A 200 34.10 5.85 -18.81
N ARG A 201 33.54 5.00 -19.67
CA ARG A 201 32.46 5.39 -20.59
C ARG A 201 31.13 4.81 -20.12
N ILE A 202 30.07 5.62 -20.13
CA ILE A 202 28.72 5.14 -19.82
C ILE A 202 28.14 4.43 -21.03
N GLU A 203 27.86 3.13 -20.89
CA GLU A 203 27.24 2.31 -21.91
C GLU A 203 25.72 2.47 -21.91
N SER A 204 25.09 2.47 -20.74
CA SER A 204 23.65 2.64 -20.62
C SER A 204 23.21 3.26 -19.30
N ILE A 205 22.08 3.97 -19.34
CA ILE A 205 21.38 4.48 -18.16
C ILE A 205 19.98 3.86 -18.18
N ARG A 206 19.60 3.14 -17.11
CA ARG A 206 18.32 2.43 -17.03
C ARG A 206 17.58 2.77 -15.75
N ILE A 207 16.30 3.03 -15.85
CA ILE A 207 15.39 3.09 -14.70
C ILE A 207 15.22 1.67 -14.15
N PHE A 208 15.25 1.48 -12.83
CA PHE A 208 15.01 0.17 -12.20
C PHE A 208 13.92 0.21 -11.12
N ASP A 209 13.37 -0.96 -10.77
CA ASP A 209 12.41 -1.09 -9.67
C ASP A 209 13.11 -1.25 -8.31
N ILE A 210 12.73 -0.44 -7.31
CA ILE A 210 13.32 -0.51 -5.96
C ILE A 210 13.06 -1.87 -5.28
N THR A 211 11.91 -2.50 -5.55
CA THR A 211 11.51 -3.74 -4.88
C THR A 211 12.15 -4.98 -5.51
N THR A 212 12.23 -5.02 -6.85
CA THR A 212 12.83 -6.15 -7.57
C THR A 212 14.31 -5.94 -7.85
N GLN A 213 14.80 -4.70 -7.78
CA GLN A 213 16.14 -4.24 -8.16
C GLN A 213 16.48 -4.50 -9.65
N ARG A 214 15.46 -4.69 -10.49
CA ARG A 214 15.58 -4.98 -11.93
C ARG A 214 15.32 -3.75 -12.79
N SER A 215 16.08 -3.64 -13.87
CA SER A 215 15.91 -2.61 -14.90
C SER A 215 14.54 -2.71 -15.59
N LYS A 216 13.99 -1.56 -15.99
CA LYS A 216 12.70 -1.42 -16.70
C LYS A 216 12.87 -0.80 -18.07
N LYS A 217 13.41 0.42 -18.11
CA LYS A 217 13.43 1.27 -19.30
C LYS A 217 14.78 1.99 -19.40
N GLN A 218 15.33 2.09 -20.60
CA GLN A 218 16.54 2.85 -20.87
C GLN A 218 16.21 4.33 -21.10
N VAL A 219 17.10 5.21 -20.62
CA VAL A 219 17.06 6.66 -20.82
C VAL A 219 18.39 7.16 -21.39
N GLN A 220 18.37 8.32 -22.04
CA GLN A 220 19.55 8.88 -22.72
C GLN A 220 20.41 9.76 -21.80
N SER A 221 19.77 10.41 -20.83
CA SER A 221 20.46 11.24 -19.85
C SER A 221 19.75 11.25 -18.50
N LEU A 222 20.48 11.70 -17.48
CA LEU A 222 20.04 11.85 -16.11
C LEU A 222 20.64 13.14 -15.54
N LEU A 223 19.77 14.07 -15.13
CA LEU A 223 20.17 15.28 -14.41
C LEU A 223 20.07 15.04 -12.90
N ILE A 224 21.18 15.20 -12.21
CA ILE A 224 21.32 15.04 -10.76
C ILE A 224 21.49 16.41 -10.12
N ILE A 225 20.77 16.67 -9.03
CA ILE A 225 20.88 17.91 -8.25
C ILE A 225 21.27 17.54 -6.81
N SER A 226 22.04 18.41 -6.15
CA SER A 226 22.41 18.29 -4.74
C SER A 226 21.21 18.31 -3.78
N SER A 227 21.36 17.63 -2.65
CA SER A 227 20.42 17.64 -1.53
C SER A 227 20.34 19.05 -0.89
N PRO A 228 19.19 19.43 -0.30
CA PRO A 228 19.13 20.60 0.56
C PRO A 228 20.18 20.64 1.67
N THR A 229 20.56 19.47 2.20
CA THR A 229 21.60 19.34 3.24
C THR A 229 23.01 19.64 2.76
N ALA A 230 23.23 19.67 1.44
CA ALA A 230 24.51 20.02 0.83
C ALA A 230 24.54 21.48 0.37
N TRP A 231 23.41 22.20 0.45
CA TRP A 231 23.40 23.62 0.12
C TRP A 231 24.25 24.41 1.10
N GLY A 232 25.00 25.36 0.57
CA GLY A 232 25.69 26.37 1.36
C GLY A 232 24.70 27.37 1.98
N LYS A 233 25.10 28.64 2.04
CA LYS A 233 24.24 29.69 2.59
C LYS A 233 23.01 29.92 1.71
N CYS A 234 21.81 29.70 2.26
CA CYS A 234 20.55 29.97 1.60
C CYS A 234 20.12 31.43 1.83
N ASN A 235 20.49 32.31 0.90
CA ASN A 235 20.22 33.76 1.00
C ASN A 235 19.36 34.31 -0.14
N ALA A 236 19.06 33.51 -1.16
CA ALA A 236 18.28 33.95 -2.32
C ALA A 236 16.78 33.76 -2.09
N SER A 237 15.97 34.52 -2.82
CA SER A 237 14.52 34.35 -2.87
C SER A 237 14.12 33.54 -4.09
N LEU A 238 12.94 32.91 -4.05
CA LEU A 238 12.42 32.19 -5.23
C LEU A 238 12.31 33.09 -6.47
N PHE A 239 12.09 34.39 -6.28
CA PHE A 239 12.01 35.37 -7.36
C PHE A 239 13.31 35.47 -8.19
N SER A 240 14.48 35.13 -7.63
CA SER A 240 15.75 35.19 -8.38
C SER A 240 15.85 34.14 -9.49
N PHE A 241 14.98 33.12 -9.48
CA PHE A 241 14.97 32.08 -10.50
C PHE A 241 14.22 32.47 -11.76
N PHE A 242 13.36 33.49 -11.68
CA PHE A 242 12.51 33.96 -12.76
C PHE A 242 13.11 35.17 -13.51
N PRO A 243 12.77 35.34 -14.80
CA PRO A 243 13.16 36.52 -15.57
C PRO A 243 12.38 37.79 -15.16
N ASP A 244 12.85 38.95 -15.61
CA ASP A 244 12.27 40.26 -15.27
C ASP A 244 10.84 40.48 -15.80
N ASN A 245 10.40 39.71 -16.81
CA ASN A 245 9.04 39.78 -17.36
C ASN A 245 8.03 38.87 -16.63
N LEU A 246 8.34 38.41 -15.42
CA LEU A 246 7.48 37.60 -14.56
C LEU A 246 6.16 38.31 -14.24
N LEU A 247 5.04 37.59 -14.37
CA LEU A 247 3.73 38.03 -13.90
C LEU A 247 3.39 37.36 -12.55
N LEU A 248 3.08 38.16 -11.53
CA LEU A 248 2.61 37.67 -10.24
C LEU A 248 1.09 37.59 -10.19
N PHE A 249 0.54 36.44 -9.80
CA PHE A 249 -0.89 36.24 -9.62
C PHE A 249 -1.19 35.93 -8.14
N LEU A 250 -1.80 36.86 -7.41
CA LEU A 250 -1.95 36.81 -5.94
C LEU A 250 -3.41 36.62 -5.52
N GLN A 251 -3.67 35.64 -4.64
CA GLN A 251 -5.03 35.37 -4.14
C GLN A 251 -5.59 36.46 -3.25
N ASP A 252 -4.79 37.00 -2.35
CA ASP A 252 -5.05 38.19 -1.55
C ASP A 252 -3.72 38.56 -0.89
N PRO A 253 -3.09 39.69 -1.25
CA PRO A 253 -1.83 40.10 -0.68
C PRO A 253 -1.84 40.16 0.85
N ASP A 254 -2.93 40.64 1.46
CA ASP A 254 -3.02 40.80 2.91
C ASP A 254 -3.04 39.44 3.61
N LEU A 255 -3.79 38.46 3.08
CA LEU A 255 -3.81 37.09 3.60
C LEU A 255 -2.47 36.37 3.40
N ILE A 256 -1.80 36.60 2.27
CA ILE A 256 -0.47 36.04 2.02
C ILE A 256 0.51 36.56 3.07
N MET A 257 0.54 37.87 3.31
CA MET A 257 1.43 38.47 4.31
C MET A 257 1.12 38.00 5.73
N ALA A 258 -0.15 37.86 6.10
CA ALA A 258 -0.55 37.28 7.39
C ALA A 258 -0.08 35.82 7.54
N GLY A 259 -0.15 35.03 6.45
CA GLY A 259 0.39 33.68 6.40
C GLY A 259 1.91 33.65 6.62
N VAL A 260 2.65 34.56 5.99
CA VAL A 260 4.10 34.70 6.17
C VAL A 260 4.45 35.13 7.60
N GLU A 261 3.73 36.09 8.18
CA GLU A 261 3.94 36.56 9.55
C GLU A 261 3.84 35.40 10.56
N LYS A 262 2.82 34.55 10.40
CA LYS A 262 2.64 33.35 11.22
C LYS A 262 3.86 32.42 11.16
N GLU A 263 4.50 32.29 9.99
CA GLU A 263 5.68 31.44 9.80
C GLU A 263 6.96 32.08 10.37
N ILE A 264 7.12 33.41 10.27
CA ILE A 264 8.23 34.13 10.90
C ILE A 264 8.14 34.03 12.44
N MET A 265 6.94 34.15 13.02
CA MET A 265 6.71 34.01 14.46
C MET A 265 7.11 32.63 15.01
N LYS A 266 7.16 31.60 14.17
CA LYS A 266 7.66 30.26 14.54
C LYS A 266 9.20 30.21 14.69
N LYS A 267 9.92 31.34 14.57
CA LYS A 267 11.39 31.49 14.70
C LYS A 267 12.20 30.62 13.73
N ARG A 268 11.73 30.48 12.50
CA ARG A 268 12.46 29.75 11.46
C ARG A 268 13.64 30.60 10.95
N LYS A 269 14.83 30.00 10.83
CA LYS A 269 16.09 30.73 10.55
C LYS A 269 16.28 31.14 9.07
N CYS A 270 15.49 30.60 8.14
CA CYS A 270 15.68 30.76 6.69
C CYS A 270 14.42 31.30 5.98
N MET A 271 13.84 32.38 6.48
CA MET A 271 12.71 33.07 5.86
C MET A 271 13.09 34.48 5.42
N LEU A 272 12.46 34.96 4.35
CA LEU A 272 12.50 36.35 3.92
C LEU A 272 11.77 37.23 4.92
N SER A 273 12.28 38.45 5.09
CA SER A 273 11.60 39.47 5.88
C SER A 273 10.39 40.05 5.13
N PHE A 274 9.51 40.72 5.87
CA PHE A 274 8.35 41.41 5.30
C PHE A 274 8.78 42.47 4.27
N ASP A 275 9.83 43.22 4.56
CA ASP A 275 10.35 44.26 3.67
C ASP A 275 10.94 43.66 2.38
N GLU A 276 11.67 42.54 2.49
CA GLU A 276 12.20 41.82 1.34
C GLU A 276 11.09 41.33 0.40
N LEU A 277 10.02 40.72 0.95
CA LEU A 277 8.88 40.25 0.15
C LEU A 277 8.11 41.40 -0.49
N THR A 278 7.87 42.49 0.25
CA THR A 278 7.16 43.66 -0.27
C THR A 278 7.95 44.31 -1.42
N ASN A 279 9.27 44.40 -1.30
CA ASN A 279 10.13 44.89 -2.37
C ASN A 279 10.06 44.00 -3.63
N HIS A 280 9.94 42.68 -3.47
CA HIS A 280 9.73 41.78 -4.61
C HIS A 280 8.36 41.97 -5.26
N PHE A 281 7.27 42.11 -4.48
CA PHE A 281 5.94 42.37 -5.04
C PHE A 281 5.87 43.72 -5.78
N ASN A 282 6.60 44.74 -5.32
CA ASN A 282 6.68 46.03 -6.00
C ASN A 282 7.55 46.00 -7.27
N ARG A 283 8.46 45.04 -7.40
CA ARG A 283 9.36 44.91 -8.56
C ARG A 283 8.65 44.34 -9.79
N PHE A 284 7.70 43.43 -9.59
CA PHE A 284 7.05 42.70 -10.68
C PHE A 284 5.60 43.15 -10.88
N GLN A 285 5.13 43.00 -12.12
CA GLN A 285 3.74 43.25 -12.44
C GLN A 285 2.83 42.28 -11.69
N THR A 286 1.80 42.81 -11.01
CA THR A 286 0.96 42.05 -10.09
C THR A 286 -0.52 42.09 -10.48
N VAL A 287 -1.14 40.91 -10.50
CA VAL A 287 -2.57 40.70 -10.65
C VAL A 287 -3.11 40.06 -9.37
N SER A 288 -3.92 40.79 -8.61
CA SER A 288 -4.52 40.30 -7.37
C SER A 288 -6.03 40.10 -7.49
N TYR A 289 -6.58 39.18 -6.72
CA TYR A 289 -8.03 39.03 -6.56
C TYR A 289 -8.40 39.00 -5.06
N LEU A 290 -9.70 38.95 -4.73
CA LEU A 290 -10.24 38.93 -3.35
C LEU A 290 -9.78 40.06 -2.39
N THR A 291 -9.10 41.09 -2.90
CA THR A 291 -8.53 42.17 -2.08
C THR A 291 -9.63 43.06 -1.49
N LEU A 292 -9.63 43.23 -0.16
CA LEU A 292 -10.54 44.17 0.54
C LEU A 292 -10.16 45.63 0.27
N SER A 293 -8.88 45.89 0.04
CA SER A 293 -8.23 47.18 -0.16
C SER A 293 -7.74 47.31 -1.62
N SER A 294 -8.64 47.56 -2.57
CA SER A 294 -8.24 47.66 -3.99
C SER A 294 -7.50 48.98 -4.28
N ILE A 295 -6.27 48.89 -4.77
CA ILE A 295 -5.56 50.02 -5.38
C ILE A 295 -6.14 50.21 -6.79
N GLY A 296 -7.10 51.15 -6.94
CA GLY A 296 -7.76 51.48 -8.22
C GLY A 296 -9.06 50.70 -8.51
N GLU A 297 -9.67 50.97 -9.66
CA GLU A 297 -10.92 50.31 -10.08
C GLU A 297 -10.66 48.85 -10.54
N PRO A 298 -11.23 47.86 -9.83
CA PRO A 298 -11.02 46.45 -10.14
C PRO A 298 -11.70 46.05 -11.46
N VAL A 299 -11.08 45.14 -12.20
CA VAL A 299 -11.68 44.52 -13.38
C VAL A 299 -12.63 43.42 -12.94
N ASP A 300 -13.92 43.61 -13.15
CA ASP A 300 -14.92 42.58 -12.88
C ASP A 300 -15.08 41.66 -14.10
N LEU A 301 -14.76 40.38 -13.91
CA LEU A 301 -14.94 39.33 -14.93
C LEU A 301 -16.38 38.82 -14.98
N GLY A 302 -17.23 39.18 -14.02
CA GLY A 302 -18.66 38.88 -14.01
C GLY A 302 -19.02 37.43 -13.70
N GLY A 303 -18.09 36.63 -13.17
CA GLY A 303 -18.35 35.25 -12.78
C GLY A 303 -19.27 35.15 -11.57
N ARG A 304 -20.22 34.21 -11.65
CA ARG A 304 -21.18 33.90 -10.58
C ARG A 304 -21.12 32.41 -10.25
N VAL A 305 -21.41 32.07 -9.00
CA VAL A 305 -21.56 30.66 -8.61
C VAL A 305 -22.86 30.12 -9.20
N PRO A 306 -22.86 28.95 -9.87
CA PRO A 306 -24.09 28.33 -10.34
C PRO A 306 -25.00 28.02 -9.14
N GLY A 307 -26.31 28.21 -9.27
CA GLY A 307 -27.26 27.76 -8.25
C GLY A 307 -27.13 26.25 -8.01
N ARG A 308 -27.35 25.77 -6.78
CA ARG A 308 -27.38 24.32 -6.50
C ARG A 308 -28.53 23.70 -7.27
N LEU A 309 -28.25 22.67 -8.08
CA LEU A 309 -29.23 22.04 -8.96
C LEU A 309 -30.18 21.06 -8.22
N GLY A 310 -29.93 20.74 -6.95
CA GLY A 310 -30.82 19.91 -6.12
C GLY A 310 -30.13 18.68 -5.53
N LYS A 311 -30.83 17.95 -4.66
CA LYS A 311 -30.32 16.69 -4.06
C LYS A 311 -30.98 15.44 -4.66
N THR A 312 -32.13 15.60 -5.30
CA THR A 312 -32.86 14.51 -5.95
C THR A 312 -32.77 14.63 -7.46
N ILE A 313 -32.85 13.51 -8.18
CA ILE A 313 -32.84 13.49 -9.65
C ILE A 313 -33.99 14.35 -10.22
N ALA A 314 -35.13 14.41 -9.53
CA ALA A 314 -36.26 15.24 -9.91
C ALA A 314 -35.97 16.76 -9.81
N GLU A 315 -35.32 17.21 -8.74
CA GLU A 315 -34.90 18.62 -8.59
C GLU A 315 -33.81 18.98 -9.60
N ILE A 316 -32.82 18.10 -9.81
CA ILE A 316 -31.77 18.29 -10.80
C ILE A 316 -32.38 18.44 -12.20
N ARG A 317 -33.38 17.62 -12.53
CA ARG A 317 -34.13 17.71 -13.79
C ARG A 317 -34.82 19.05 -13.97
N GLU A 318 -35.55 19.53 -12.96
CA GLU A 318 -36.29 20.79 -13.02
C GLU A 318 -35.33 22.00 -13.14
N ASN A 319 -34.22 21.96 -12.42
CA ASN A 319 -33.21 23.01 -12.46
C ASN A 319 -32.37 23.00 -13.74
N LEU A 320 -32.10 21.83 -14.34
CA LEU A 320 -31.47 21.73 -15.66
C LEU A 320 -32.43 22.21 -16.76
N ALA A 321 -33.73 21.94 -16.65
CA ALA A 321 -34.74 22.44 -17.58
C ALA A 321 -34.85 23.97 -17.55
N SER A 322 -34.78 24.61 -16.37
CA SER A 322 -34.80 26.08 -16.28
C SER A 322 -33.57 26.77 -16.88
N LEU A 323 -32.43 26.08 -16.96
CA LEU A 323 -31.24 26.57 -17.68
C LEU A 323 -31.44 26.55 -19.20
N CYS A 324 -32.36 25.71 -19.72
CA CYS A 324 -32.67 25.57 -21.14
C CYS A 324 -33.47 26.75 -21.72
N ASP A 325 -34.27 27.43 -20.90
CA ASP A 325 -35.08 28.59 -21.31
C ASP A 325 -34.23 29.83 -21.66
N THR A 326 -32.95 29.81 -21.26
CA THR A 326 -31.98 30.86 -21.57
C THR A 326 -31.13 30.42 -22.76
N ARG A 327 -30.83 31.30 -23.74
CA ARG A 327 -29.94 31.02 -24.90
C ARG A 327 -28.47 30.76 -24.51
N LYS A 328 -28.23 29.99 -23.44
CA LYS A 328 -26.91 29.71 -22.86
C LYS A 328 -26.33 28.43 -23.43
N THR A 329 -25.01 28.39 -23.57
CA THR A 329 -24.26 27.16 -23.83
C THR A 329 -23.82 26.58 -22.49
N VAL A 330 -24.14 25.31 -22.23
CA VAL A 330 -23.85 24.65 -20.96
C VAL A 330 -22.82 23.55 -21.18
N PHE A 331 -21.67 23.67 -20.52
CA PHE A 331 -20.65 22.63 -20.48
C PHE A 331 -20.67 21.93 -19.13
N LEU A 332 -20.64 20.61 -19.15
CA LEU A 332 -20.67 19.77 -17.96
C LEU A 332 -19.44 18.87 -17.95
N PHE A 333 -18.58 19.09 -16.95
CA PHE A 333 -17.38 18.30 -16.75
C PHE A 333 -17.62 17.24 -15.68
N CYS A 334 -17.33 15.99 -16.04
CA CYS A 334 -17.49 14.85 -15.16
C CYS A 334 -16.26 13.94 -15.10
N ALA A 335 -16.08 13.27 -13.96
CA ALA A 335 -14.93 12.42 -13.72
C ALA A 335 -15.06 11.06 -14.44
N GLY A 336 -14.45 10.98 -15.63
CA GLY A 336 -14.26 9.75 -16.38
C GLY A 336 -15.43 9.35 -17.29
N GLU A 337 -15.15 8.38 -18.18
CA GLU A 337 -16.05 7.99 -19.27
C GLU A 337 -17.32 7.27 -18.80
N GLU A 338 -17.28 6.47 -17.74
CA GLU A 338 -18.49 5.78 -17.25
C GLU A 338 -19.51 6.76 -16.66
N ARG A 339 -19.03 7.78 -15.94
CA ARG A 339 -19.87 8.82 -15.36
C ARG A 339 -20.47 9.71 -16.43
N ARG A 340 -19.69 10.03 -17.48
CA ARG A 340 -20.17 10.70 -18.70
C ARG A 340 -21.37 9.97 -19.28
N LYS A 341 -21.24 8.67 -19.58
CA LYS A 341 -22.32 7.87 -20.18
C LYS A 341 -23.59 7.89 -19.32
N ARG A 342 -23.43 7.78 -18.00
CA ARG A 342 -24.56 7.81 -17.06
C ARG A 342 -25.27 9.17 -17.01
N ILE A 343 -24.53 10.26 -17.11
CA ILE A 343 -25.10 11.61 -17.20
C ILE A 343 -25.75 11.83 -18.57
N GLU A 344 -25.16 11.33 -19.64
CA GLU A 344 -25.77 11.34 -20.98
C GLU A 344 -27.09 10.57 -21.01
N GLU A 345 -27.14 9.36 -20.44
CA GLU A 345 -28.38 8.59 -20.27
C GLU A 345 -29.44 9.33 -19.46
N LEU A 346 -29.03 10.05 -18.40
CA LEU A 346 -29.93 10.90 -17.62
C LEU A 346 -30.44 12.11 -18.44
N LEU A 347 -29.58 12.73 -19.24
CA LEU A 347 -29.95 13.89 -20.07
C LEU A 347 -30.86 13.48 -21.24
N ASP A 348 -30.65 12.31 -21.83
CA ASP A 348 -31.49 11.74 -22.89
C ASP A 348 -32.93 11.47 -22.41
N LEU A 349 -33.12 11.20 -21.11
CA LEU A 349 -34.43 11.06 -20.48
C LEU A 349 -35.13 12.41 -20.19
N ILE A 350 -34.41 13.54 -20.34
CA ILE A 350 -34.81 14.85 -19.81
C ILE A 350 -34.93 15.94 -20.90
N ALA A 351 -34.07 15.96 -21.91
CA ALA A 351 -33.87 17.16 -22.74
C ALA A 351 -34.76 17.25 -24.00
N ASP A 352 -35.50 18.36 -24.13
CA ASP A 352 -35.96 18.90 -25.41
C ASP A 352 -34.74 19.52 -26.15
N PRO A 353 -34.64 19.47 -27.49
CA PRO A 353 -33.41 19.71 -28.27
C PRO A 353 -32.90 21.17 -28.32
N ILE A 354 -33.42 22.06 -27.47
CA ILE A 354 -33.21 23.52 -27.55
C ILE A 354 -31.97 23.97 -26.77
N ALA A 355 -31.54 23.25 -25.73
CA ALA A 355 -30.31 23.53 -24.99
C ALA A 355 -29.13 22.67 -25.46
N ARG A 356 -28.04 23.31 -25.88
CA ARG A 356 -26.80 22.63 -26.29
C ARG A 356 -25.98 22.24 -25.06
N PHE A 357 -26.32 21.12 -24.43
CA PHE A 357 -25.48 20.50 -23.40
C PHE A 357 -24.27 19.83 -24.05
N HIS A 358 -23.08 20.13 -23.53
CA HIS A 358 -21.85 19.43 -23.87
C HIS A 358 -21.33 18.73 -22.61
N VAL A 359 -21.37 17.40 -22.59
CA VAL A 359 -20.81 16.59 -21.50
C VAL A 359 -19.44 16.10 -21.93
N ASP A 360 -18.42 16.39 -21.14
CA ASP A 360 -17.05 15.97 -21.41
C ASP A 360 -16.36 15.40 -20.17
N PRO A 361 -15.43 14.45 -20.35
CA PRO A 361 -14.60 14.00 -19.25
C PRO A 361 -13.64 15.12 -18.82
N GLY A 362 -13.52 15.34 -17.51
CA GLY A 362 -12.60 16.29 -16.89
C GLY A 362 -12.99 16.62 -15.45
N SER A 363 -12.01 16.96 -14.61
CA SER A 363 -12.25 17.27 -13.19
C SER A 363 -12.12 18.77 -12.91
N LEU A 364 -13.25 19.44 -12.65
CA LEU A 364 -13.29 20.82 -12.15
C LEU A 364 -13.78 20.86 -10.71
N SER A 365 -13.15 21.67 -9.86
CA SER A 365 -13.49 21.76 -8.43
C SER A 365 -14.88 22.35 -8.22
N ARG A 366 -15.29 23.31 -9.07
CA ARG A 366 -16.62 23.92 -9.03
C ARG A 366 -16.91 24.66 -10.33
N GLY A 367 -18.15 24.64 -10.77
CA GLY A 367 -18.62 25.40 -11.92
C GLY A 367 -18.72 26.90 -11.68
N PHE A 368 -19.03 27.63 -12.76
CA PHE A 368 -19.23 29.07 -12.79
C PHE A 368 -20.19 29.46 -13.93
N ASP A 369 -20.90 30.57 -13.75
CA ASP A 369 -21.77 31.18 -14.75
C ASP A 369 -21.17 32.52 -15.20
N LEU A 370 -21.09 32.74 -16.52
CA LEU A 370 -20.68 33.99 -17.16
C LEU A 370 -21.86 34.52 -18.01
N PRO A 371 -22.76 35.33 -17.40
CA PRO A 371 -23.94 35.83 -18.09
C PRO A 371 -23.62 36.70 -19.32
N SER A 372 -22.49 37.43 -19.31
CA SER A 372 -22.09 38.36 -20.38
C SER A 372 -21.87 37.70 -21.73
N ILE A 373 -21.51 36.41 -21.74
CA ILE A 373 -21.25 35.61 -22.95
C ILE A 373 -22.18 34.40 -23.06
N GLY A 374 -23.19 34.30 -22.19
CA GLY A 374 -24.15 33.19 -22.19
C GLY A 374 -23.49 31.82 -21.97
N LEU A 375 -22.46 31.75 -21.13
CA LEU A 375 -21.70 30.51 -20.86
C LEU A 375 -21.93 30.05 -19.43
N THR A 376 -22.34 28.79 -19.26
CA THR A 376 -22.39 28.14 -17.94
C THR A 376 -21.51 26.90 -17.98
N VAL A 377 -20.59 26.80 -17.03
CA VAL A 377 -19.77 25.61 -16.81
C VAL A 377 -20.21 24.99 -15.49
N LEU A 378 -20.55 23.71 -15.52
CA LEU A 378 -20.94 22.92 -14.37
C LEU A 378 -19.90 21.81 -14.15
N SER A 379 -19.61 21.51 -12.89
CA SER A 379 -18.88 20.31 -12.51
C SER A 379 -19.81 19.28 -11.90
N ASP A 380 -19.32 18.05 -11.75
CA ASP A 380 -19.99 17.00 -10.96
C ASP A 380 -20.41 17.48 -9.55
N CYS A 381 -19.66 18.40 -8.93
CA CYS A 381 -19.99 18.97 -7.63
C CYS A 381 -21.30 19.75 -7.65
N ASP A 382 -21.58 20.44 -8.76
CA ASP A 382 -22.75 21.30 -8.89
C ASP A 382 -24.03 20.47 -9.10
N LEU A 383 -23.87 19.26 -9.67
CA LEU A 383 -24.95 18.28 -9.83
C LEU A 383 -25.20 17.45 -8.57
N PHE A 384 -24.13 16.88 -7.98
CA PHE A 384 -24.25 15.82 -6.96
C PHE A 384 -23.83 16.28 -5.56
N GLY A 385 -23.37 17.53 -5.41
CA GLY A 385 -22.98 18.13 -4.14
C GLY A 385 -21.58 17.73 -3.64
N THR A 386 -20.91 16.78 -4.29
CA THR A 386 -19.60 16.26 -3.87
C THR A 386 -18.62 16.22 -5.05
N PRO A 387 -17.42 16.81 -4.95
CA PRO A 387 -16.39 16.71 -5.98
C PRO A 387 -15.86 15.27 -6.11
N PRO A 388 -15.94 14.64 -7.29
CA PRO A 388 -15.09 13.50 -7.57
C PRO A 388 -13.67 14.00 -7.81
N ARG A 389 -12.74 13.63 -6.93
CA ARG A 389 -11.31 13.90 -7.15
C ARG A 389 -10.67 12.70 -7.81
N GLN A 390 -10.14 12.89 -9.01
CA GLN A 390 -9.37 11.85 -9.68
C GLN A 390 -7.99 11.76 -9.02
N ARG A 391 -7.64 10.58 -8.49
CA ARG A 391 -6.30 10.34 -7.98
C ARG A 391 -5.31 10.32 -9.15
N ARG A 392 -4.40 11.30 -9.20
CA ARG A 392 -3.17 11.14 -9.98
C ARG A 392 -2.34 10.03 -9.34
N ARG A 393 -1.73 9.15 -10.15
CA ARG A 393 -0.71 8.21 -9.68
C ARG A 393 0.40 9.02 -9.02
N GLU A 394 0.76 8.70 -7.78
CA GLU A 394 1.87 9.38 -7.12
C GLU A 394 3.14 9.20 -7.96
N ARG A 395 3.83 10.30 -8.28
CA ARG A 395 5.15 10.29 -8.94
C ARG A 395 6.26 9.80 -7.99
N PHE A 396 6.00 9.78 -6.69
CA PHE A 396 6.99 9.48 -5.66
C PHE A 396 6.83 8.04 -5.15
N LYS A 397 7.68 7.13 -5.61
CA LYS A 397 7.70 5.75 -5.10
C LYS A 397 8.74 5.61 -4.01
N MET A 398 8.32 5.67 -2.75
CA MET A 398 9.13 5.12 -1.66
C MET A 398 8.78 3.65 -1.47
N GLY A 399 9.53 2.79 -2.15
CA GLY A 399 9.46 1.36 -1.90
C GLY A 399 10.34 1.00 -0.72
N VAL A 400 9.78 0.39 0.34
CA VAL A 400 10.60 -0.42 1.25
C VAL A 400 10.70 -1.80 0.64
N PRO A 401 11.90 -2.32 0.32
CA PRO A 401 12.02 -3.68 -0.17
C PRO A 401 11.47 -4.67 0.86
N ILE A 402 10.63 -5.58 0.38
CA ILE A 402 10.17 -6.75 1.15
C ILE A 402 11.40 -7.56 1.64
N ARG A 403 12.52 -7.45 0.92
CA ARG A 403 13.74 -8.27 1.06
C ARG A 403 14.57 -8.01 2.34
N GLU A 404 14.66 -6.78 2.85
CA GLU A 404 15.54 -6.45 4.01
C GLU A 404 15.20 -7.22 5.30
N LEU A 405 13.93 -7.59 5.53
CA LEU A 405 13.53 -8.25 6.78
C LEU A 405 13.87 -9.75 6.80
N SER A 406 14.02 -10.36 5.63
CA SER A 406 14.47 -11.75 5.46
C SER A 406 15.99 -11.90 5.51
N ALA A 407 16.74 -10.80 5.42
CA ALA A 407 18.19 -10.82 5.49
C ALA A 407 18.66 -11.30 6.87
N LEU A 408 19.59 -12.25 6.86
CA LEU A 408 20.22 -12.81 8.05
C LEU A 408 21.38 -11.94 8.48
N ARG A 409 21.34 -11.41 9.70
CA ARG A 409 22.45 -10.66 10.32
C ARG A 409 23.18 -11.51 11.32
N VAL A 410 24.49 -11.33 11.42
CA VAL A 410 25.31 -12.05 12.41
C VAL A 410 24.70 -11.82 13.80
N GLY A 411 24.39 -12.92 14.48
CA GLY A 411 23.73 -12.94 15.78
C GLY A 411 22.23 -13.20 15.75
N ASP A 412 21.58 -13.21 14.58
CA ASP A 412 20.18 -13.61 14.44
C ASP A 412 19.97 -15.08 14.82
N PHE A 413 18.81 -15.39 15.38
CA PHE A 413 18.40 -16.77 15.62
C PHE A 413 17.93 -17.42 14.31
N VAL A 414 18.30 -18.66 14.09
CA VAL A 414 17.93 -19.47 12.93
C VAL A 414 17.44 -20.84 13.35
N VAL A 415 16.53 -21.42 12.57
CA VAL A 415 16.07 -22.80 12.72
C VAL A 415 16.65 -23.62 11.59
N HIS A 416 17.44 -24.64 11.92
CA HIS A 416 17.75 -25.72 10.99
C HIS A 416 16.72 -26.82 11.14
N ILE A 417 16.12 -27.28 10.04
CA ILE A 417 15.03 -28.29 10.04
C ILE A 417 15.39 -29.55 10.85
N ASP A 418 16.65 -29.98 10.80
CA ASP A 418 17.15 -31.21 11.44
C ASP A 418 17.83 -30.99 12.80
N HIS A 419 18.39 -29.80 13.06
CA HIS A 419 19.27 -29.58 14.21
C HIS A 419 18.71 -28.60 15.24
N GLY A 420 17.66 -27.85 14.89
CA GLY A 420 16.94 -26.98 15.79
C GLY A 420 17.36 -25.53 15.75
N ILE A 421 17.13 -24.83 16.86
CA ILE A 421 17.36 -23.39 16.96
C ILE A 421 18.84 -23.13 17.30
N GLY A 422 19.51 -22.35 16.45
CA GLY A 422 20.89 -21.90 16.61
C GLY A 422 21.03 -20.39 16.37
N LYS A 423 22.26 -19.89 16.45
CA LYS A 423 22.62 -18.48 16.23
C LYS A 423 23.49 -18.35 14.98
N TYR A 424 23.11 -17.50 14.05
CA TYR A 424 23.86 -17.30 12.80
C TYR A 424 25.17 -16.54 13.04
N GLN A 425 26.27 -17.05 12.50
CA GLN A 425 27.64 -16.53 12.68
C GLN A 425 28.28 -16.02 11.38
N GLY A 426 27.50 -15.85 10.31
CA GLY A 426 28.01 -15.39 9.02
C GLY A 426 28.31 -16.54 8.03
N LEU A 427 28.84 -16.16 6.87
CA LEU A 427 29.40 -17.07 5.89
C LEU A 427 30.90 -17.27 6.19
N LYS A 428 31.39 -18.49 6.07
CA LYS A 428 32.83 -18.80 6.12
C LYS A 428 33.22 -19.66 4.94
N LYS A 429 34.35 -19.34 4.32
CA LYS A 429 35.02 -20.23 3.37
C LYS A 429 35.72 -21.34 4.13
N ILE A 430 35.43 -22.58 3.75
CA ILE A 430 36.07 -23.78 4.27
C ILE A 430 36.75 -24.46 3.10
N SER A 431 38.03 -24.76 3.24
CA SER A 431 38.71 -25.64 2.29
C SER A 431 38.41 -27.08 2.67
N VAL A 432 37.65 -27.76 1.81
CA VAL A 432 37.38 -29.18 1.95
C VAL A 432 38.09 -29.89 0.82
N ARG A 433 39.21 -30.55 1.13
CA ARG A 433 40.01 -31.32 0.15
C ARG A 433 40.47 -30.45 -1.04
N GLU A 434 41.10 -29.32 -0.74
CA GLU A 434 41.67 -28.35 -1.71
C GLU A 434 40.65 -27.57 -2.56
N VAL A 435 39.34 -27.80 -2.39
CA VAL A 435 38.28 -27.00 -3.01
C VAL A 435 37.70 -26.04 -1.98
N GLU A 436 37.74 -24.75 -2.30
CA GLU A 436 37.09 -23.71 -1.49
C GLU A 436 35.57 -23.78 -1.65
N ARG A 437 34.86 -23.89 -0.51
CA ARG A 437 33.41 -23.81 -0.45
C ARG A 437 32.98 -22.81 0.60
N GLU A 438 31.96 -22.04 0.30
CA GLU A 438 31.35 -21.16 1.26
C GLU A 438 30.26 -21.90 2.04
N CYS A 439 30.22 -21.75 3.36
CA CYS A 439 29.23 -22.39 4.22
C CYS A 439 28.61 -21.36 5.16
N LEU A 440 27.33 -21.53 5.45
CA LEU A 440 26.62 -20.79 6.49
C LEU A 440 26.95 -21.39 7.85
N VAL A 441 27.42 -20.57 8.79
CA VAL A 441 27.82 -21.02 10.13
C VAL A 441 26.69 -20.77 11.13
N ILE A 442 26.27 -21.82 11.82
CA ILE A 442 25.25 -21.76 12.88
C ILE A 442 25.84 -22.29 14.17
N GLN A 443 25.83 -21.47 15.21
CA GLN A 443 26.29 -21.81 16.55
C GLN A 443 25.13 -22.33 17.41
N TYR A 444 25.37 -23.41 18.15
CA TYR A 444 24.41 -24.09 19.01
C TYR A 444 24.79 -23.99 20.49
N GLU A 445 23.98 -24.61 21.37
CA GLU A 445 24.27 -24.68 22.80
C GLU A 445 25.64 -25.34 23.05
N GLY A 446 26.49 -24.70 23.86
CA GLY A 446 27.84 -25.19 24.15
C GLY A 446 28.92 -24.72 23.18
N GLU A 447 28.67 -23.68 22.37
CA GLU A 447 29.61 -23.11 21.38
C GLU A 447 29.91 -24.04 20.19
N ASP A 448 29.13 -25.12 20.02
CA ASP A 448 29.25 -26.04 18.89
C ASP A 448 28.81 -25.36 17.58
N ASN A 449 29.62 -25.47 16.52
CA ASN A 449 29.31 -24.89 15.21
C ASN A 449 28.87 -25.95 14.20
N LEU A 450 27.75 -25.69 13.53
CA LEU A 450 27.29 -26.40 12.34
C LEU A 450 27.62 -25.58 11.09
N TYR A 451 28.30 -26.21 10.14
CA TYR A 451 28.59 -25.63 8.83
C TYR A 451 27.60 -26.17 7.81
N VAL A 452 26.67 -25.32 7.36
CA VAL A 452 25.64 -25.67 6.40
C VAL A 452 26.13 -25.29 5.00
N PRO A 453 26.28 -26.26 4.07
CA PRO A 453 26.63 -25.97 2.68
C PRO A 453 25.58 -25.07 1.99
N VAL A 454 26.03 -24.31 1.00
CA VAL A 454 25.16 -23.43 0.19
C VAL A 454 23.96 -24.17 -0.42
N ASP A 455 24.18 -25.39 -0.91
CA ASP A 455 23.17 -26.24 -1.54
C ASP A 455 22.10 -26.77 -0.58
N GLN A 456 22.27 -26.56 0.73
CA GLN A 456 21.35 -26.96 1.80
C GLN A 456 20.74 -25.77 2.55
N MET A 457 20.87 -24.54 2.02
CA MET A 457 20.35 -23.34 2.66
C MET A 457 18.83 -23.32 2.81
N GLU A 458 18.08 -24.07 2.00
CA GLU A 458 16.64 -24.27 2.13
C GLU A 458 16.24 -24.93 3.47
N ARG A 459 17.20 -25.57 4.15
CA ARG A 459 17.01 -26.17 5.47
C ARG A 459 17.17 -25.16 6.61
N VAL A 460 17.56 -23.93 6.33
CA VAL A 460 17.79 -22.88 7.32
C VAL A 460 16.76 -21.78 7.17
N GLN A 461 16.08 -21.47 8.26
CA GLN A 461 15.03 -20.46 8.31
C GLN A 461 15.33 -19.44 9.40
N LYS A 462 14.98 -18.17 9.19
CA LYS A 462 15.14 -17.14 10.20
C LYS A 462 14.12 -17.36 11.32
N TYR A 463 14.57 -17.33 12.57
CA TYR A 463 13.69 -17.41 13.73
C TYR A 463 13.33 -15.99 14.20
N ALA A 464 12.05 -15.64 14.19
CA ALA A 464 11.54 -14.38 14.69
C ALA A 464 11.08 -14.54 16.16
N PRO A 465 11.87 -14.08 17.16
CA PRO A 465 11.48 -14.16 18.56
C PRO A 465 10.32 -13.21 18.89
N LYS A 466 9.51 -13.57 19.90
CA LYS A 466 8.48 -12.69 20.46
C LYS A 466 9.12 -11.60 21.34
N GLU A 467 8.50 -10.42 21.44
CA GLU A 467 8.91 -9.35 22.37
C GLU A 467 9.24 -9.90 23.78
N GLY A 468 10.49 -9.71 24.21
CA GLY A 468 11.00 -10.13 25.52
C GLY A 468 11.27 -11.64 25.68
N PHE A 469 11.15 -12.45 24.63
CA PHE A 469 11.39 -13.90 24.66
C PHE A 469 12.66 -14.28 23.88
N GLN A 470 13.67 -14.78 24.57
CA GLN A 470 14.85 -15.38 23.93
C GLN A 470 14.68 -16.90 23.85
N PRO A 471 14.81 -17.53 22.67
CA PRO A 471 14.71 -18.97 22.54
C PRO A 471 15.94 -19.65 23.16
N SER A 472 15.74 -20.84 23.74
CA SER A 472 16.86 -21.70 24.16
C SER A 472 17.52 -22.31 22.92
N LEU A 473 18.84 -22.19 22.81
CA LEU A 473 19.61 -22.86 21.77
C LEU A 473 19.45 -24.38 21.88
N SER A 474 19.42 -25.07 20.74
CA SER A 474 19.37 -26.52 20.69
C SER A 474 20.78 -27.11 20.88
N LYS A 475 20.87 -28.35 21.37
CA LYS A 475 22.13 -29.09 21.48
C LYS A 475 22.26 -30.12 20.37
N LEU A 476 23.37 -30.08 19.62
CA LEU A 476 23.65 -31.03 18.54
C LEU A 476 23.71 -32.47 19.09
N GLY A 477 23.10 -33.41 18.35
CA GLY A 477 23.11 -34.85 18.70
C GLY A 477 22.26 -35.28 19.90
N SER A 478 21.54 -34.36 20.58
CA SER A 478 20.81 -34.66 21.83
C SER A 478 19.43 -35.36 21.64
N GLY A 479 18.93 -35.49 20.41
CA GLY A 479 17.59 -36.03 20.10
C GLY A 479 16.41 -35.20 20.64
N ARG A 480 16.65 -34.11 21.38
CA ARG A 480 15.63 -33.24 21.97
C ARG A 480 14.79 -32.55 20.89
N TRP A 481 15.43 -32.13 19.81
CA TRP A 481 14.77 -31.49 18.67
C TRP A 481 13.77 -32.41 17.96
N GLU A 482 14.15 -33.66 17.70
CA GLU A 482 13.26 -34.65 17.08
C GLU A 482 12.00 -34.88 17.93
N LYS A 483 12.13 -34.95 19.26
CA LYS A 483 10.98 -35.07 20.17
C LYS A 483 10.05 -33.85 20.08
N ILE A 484 10.61 -32.64 20.01
CA ILE A 484 9.84 -31.39 19.84
C ILE A 484 9.10 -31.42 18.50
N LYS A 485 9.80 -31.74 17.40
CA LYS A 485 9.23 -31.82 16.04
C LYS A 485 8.09 -32.85 15.99
N THR A 486 8.28 -34.03 16.56
CA THR A 486 7.28 -35.12 16.58
C THR A 486 6.04 -34.72 17.39
N ARG A 487 6.23 -34.13 18.58
CA ARG A 487 5.14 -33.63 19.42
C ARG A 487 4.33 -32.55 18.71
N THR A 488 5.01 -31.62 18.04
CA THR A 488 4.36 -30.55 17.26
C THR A 488 3.60 -31.12 16.08
N LYS A 489 4.17 -32.08 15.32
CA LYS A 489 3.48 -32.74 14.20
C LYS A 489 2.21 -33.47 14.65
N LEU A 490 2.24 -34.15 15.80
CA LEU A 490 1.05 -34.78 16.39
C LEU A 490 -0.05 -33.75 16.73
N SER A 491 0.32 -32.64 17.36
CA SER A 491 -0.62 -31.56 17.67
C SER A 491 -1.23 -30.95 16.41
N ILE A 492 -0.43 -30.75 15.36
CA ILE A 492 -0.88 -30.22 14.07
C ILE A 492 -1.85 -31.19 13.39
N LYS A 493 -1.55 -32.49 13.39
CA LYS A 493 -2.41 -33.51 12.76
C LYS A 493 -3.80 -33.56 13.37
N THR A 494 -3.93 -33.33 14.68
CA THR A 494 -5.25 -33.22 15.35
C THR A 494 -6.03 -32.01 14.84
N ILE A 495 -5.38 -30.84 14.74
CA ILE A 495 -6.02 -29.60 14.25
C ILE A 495 -6.42 -29.74 12.78
N ALA A 496 -5.55 -30.31 11.95
CA ALA A 496 -5.82 -30.54 10.54
C ALA A 496 -7.01 -31.49 10.34
N LYS A 497 -7.13 -32.56 11.15
CA LYS A 497 -8.31 -33.44 11.15
C LYS A 497 -9.60 -32.68 11.49
N GLU A 498 -9.58 -31.80 12.49
CA GLU A 498 -10.77 -30.99 12.83
C GLU A 498 -11.18 -30.03 11.70
N LEU A 499 -10.20 -29.38 11.06
CA LEU A 499 -10.45 -28.47 9.94
C LEU A 499 -11.00 -29.20 8.71
N ILE A 500 -10.40 -30.33 8.35
CA ILE A 500 -10.85 -31.17 7.23
C ILE A 500 -12.23 -31.77 7.52
N ALA A 501 -12.52 -32.17 8.75
CA ALA A 501 -13.85 -32.66 9.13
C ALA A 501 -14.93 -31.60 8.97
N LEU A 502 -14.66 -30.34 9.35
CA LEU A 502 -15.55 -29.21 9.11
C LEU A 502 -15.80 -28.97 7.62
N TYR A 503 -14.77 -29.06 6.78
CA TYR A 503 -14.88 -28.85 5.34
C TYR A 503 -15.57 -30.02 4.62
N SER A 504 -15.23 -31.25 4.98
CA SER A 504 -15.85 -32.46 4.42
C SER A 504 -17.34 -32.52 4.73
N ALA A 505 -17.75 -32.10 5.94
CA ALA A 505 -19.15 -32.00 6.29
C ALA A 505 -19.91 -31.03 5.36
N ARG A 506 -19.28 -29.97 4.86
CA ARG A 506 -19.90 -28.99 3.96
C ARG A 506 -20.02 -29.46 2.51
N GLN A 507 -19.09 -30.29 2.03
CA GLN A 507 -19.21 -30.86 0.69
C GLN A 507 -20.31 -31.92 0.61
N VAL A 508 -20.60 -32.60 1.73
CA VAL A 508 -21.60 -33.67 1.80
C VAL A 508 -22.98 -33.15 2.18
N LEU A 509 -23.06 -32.11 3.02
CA LEU A 509 -24.34 -31.50 3.40
C LEU A 509 -24.79 -30.52 2.30
N PRO A 510 -25.97 -30.72 1.69
CA PRO A 510 -26.51 -29.78 0.72
C PRO A 510 -26.79 -28.43 1.39
N GLY A 511 -26.28 -27.35 0.79
CA GLY A 511 -26.62 -25.98 1.12
C GLY A 511 -27.92 -25.53 0.43
N PHE A 512 -28.27 -24.27 0.61
CA PHE A 512 -29.34 -23.64 -0.16
C PHE A 512 -28.74 -22.93 -1.37
N SER A 513 -29.16 -23.30 -2.58
CA SER A 513 -28.75 -22.64 -3.82
C SER A 513 -29.69 -21.46 -4.07
N PHE A 514 -29.16 -20.25 -3.98
CA PHE A 514 -29.91 -19.03 -4.25
C PHE A 514 -30.17 -18.85 -5.75
N SER A 515 -31.26 -18.17 -6.11
CA SER A 515 -31.65 -17.88 -7.48
C SER A 515 -30.79 -16.79 -8.13
N ALA A 516 -30.77 -16.75 -9.47
CA ALA A 516 -30.05 -15.72 -10.22
C ALA A 516 -30.63 -14.31 -9.97
N ASP A 517 -29.82 -13.27 -10.23
CA ASP A 517 -30.21 -11.89 -9.94
C ASP A 517 -31.48 -11.44 -10.69
N THR A 518 -32.38 -10.78 -9.97
CA THR A 518 -33.64 -10.26 -10.50
C THR A 518 -33.55 -8.77 -10.87
N VAL A 519 -34.63 -8.23 -11.46
CA VAL A 519 -34.70 -6.81 -11.85
C VAL A 519 -34.51 -5.90 -10.61
N TRP A 520 -35.12 -6.24 -9.48
CA TRP A 520 -34.95 -5.49 -8.23
C TRP A 520 -33.50 -5.51 -7.69
N GLN A 521 -32.78 -6.62 -7.88
CA GLN A 521 -31.36 -6.69 -7.52
C GLN A 521 -30.55 -5.69 -8.35
N LYS A 522 -30.81 -5.61 -9.66
CA LYS A 522 -30.15 -4.64 -10.55
C LYS A 522 -30.51 -3.20 -10.19
N GLU A 523 -31.78 -2.92 -9.88
CA GLU A 523 -32.22 -1.59 -9.44
C GLU A 523 -31.53 -1.14 -8.14
N LEU A 524 -31.40 -2.02 -7.14
CA LEU A 524 -30.67 -1.73 -5.90
C LEU A 524 -29.20 -1.36 -6.17
N GLU A 525 -28.58 -2.07 -7.11
CA GLU A 525 -27.17 -1.88 -7.51
C GLU A 525 -27.00 -0.58 -8.29
N THR A 526 -27.90 -0.28 -9.22
CA THR A 526 -27.91 0.99 -9.96
C THR A 526 -28.23 2.17 -9.03
N ALA A 527 -29.01 1.98 -7.96
CA ALA A 527 -29.28 3.04 -6.98
C ALA A 527 -28.09 3.37 -6.07
N PHE A 528 -26.95 2.69 -6.21
CA PHE A 528 -25.75 2.99 -5.43
C PHE A 528 -25.14 4.33 -5.86
N LEU A 529 -24.95 5.22 -4.88
CA LEU A 529 -24.51 6.61 -5.08
C LEU A 529 -23.03 6.76 -5.47
N TYR A 530 -22.22 5.74 -5.17
CA TYR A 530 -20.78 5.76 -5.38
C TYR A 530 -20.38 4.88 -6.57
N GLU A 531 -19.24 5.19 -7.18
CA GLU A 531 -18.66 4.32 -8.21
C GLU A 531 -17.96 3.12 -7.58
N GLU A 532 -18.27 1.93 -8.09
CA GLU A 532 -17.69 0.70 -7.58
C GLU A 532 -16.26 0.52 -8.10
N THR A 533 -15.36 0.06 -7.22
CA THR A 533 -14.01 -0.29 -7.63
C THR A 533 -13.99 -1.64 -8.35
N PRO A 534 -13.01 -1.92 -9.23
CA PRO A 534 -12.89 -3.23 -9.88
C PRO A 534 -12.86 -4.40 -8.88
N ASP A 535 -12.20 -4.21 -7.74
CA ASP A 535 -12.16 -5.21 -6.67
C ASP A 535 -13.52 -5.40 -5.97
N GLN A 536 -14.31 -4.34 -5.79
CA GLN A 536 -15.67 -4.43 -5.25
C GLN A 536 -16.57 -5.22 -6.20
N THR A 537 -16.57 -4.87 -7.48
CA THR A 537 -17.35 -5.58 -8.52
C THR A 537 -17.00 -7.06 -8.58
N ARG A 538 -15.69 -7.39 -8.63
CA ARG A 538 -15.22 -8.78 -8.57
C ARG A 538 -15.73 -9.49 -7.31
N THR A 539 -15.59 -8.85 -6.15
CA THR A 539 -15.97 -9.45 -4.86
C THR A 539 -17.48 -9.71 -4.78
N VAL A 540 -18.32 -8.79 -5.28
CA VAL A 540 -19.78 -8.96 -5.36
C VAL A 540 -20.13 -10.15 -6.25
N GLN A 541 -19.49 -10.27 -7.42
CA GLN A 541 -19.70 -11.40 -8.33
C GLN A 541 -19.29 -12.74 -7.70
N GLU A 542 -18.13 -12.80 -7.05
CA GLU A 542 -17.65 -14.00 -6.35
C GLU A 542 -18.61 -14.45 -5.23
N VAL A 543 -19.12 -13.51 -4.43
CA VAL A 543 -20.08 -13.82 -3.35
C VAL A 543 -21.39 -14.35 -3.93
N LYS A 544 -21.94 -13.71 -4.98
CA LYS A 544 -23.17 -14.17 -5.62
C LYS A 544 -23.01 -15.55 -6.25
N ALA A 545 -21.90 -15.77 -6.96
CA ALA A 545 -21.60 -17.05 -7.59
C ALA A 545 -21.46 -18.19 -6.55
N ASP A 546 -20.96 -17.90 -5.35
CA ASP A 546 -20.92 -18.87 -4.26
C ASP A 546 -22.31 -19.14 -3.67
N MET A 547 -23.12 -18.10 -3.47
CA MET A 547 -24.51 -18.25 -2.99
C MET A 547 -25.37 -19.07 -3.96
N GLU A 548 -25.11 -19.00 -5.27
CA GLU A 548 -25.86 -19.77 -6.27
C GLU A 548 -25.46 -21.26 -6.30
N GLN A 549 -24.37 -21.66 -5.64
CA GLN A 549 -23.93 -23.05 -5.60
C GLN A 549 -24.78 -23.91 -4.64
N SER A 550 -24.79 -25.22 -4.87
CA SER A 550 -25.48 -26.19 -4.00
C SER A 550 -24.73 -26.49 -2.68
N ARG A 551 -23.54 -25.93 -2.49
CA ARG A 551 -22.72 -26.09 -1.28
C ARG A 551 -22.76 -24.81 -0.44
N PRO A 552 -22.75 -24.89 0.90
CA PRO A 552 -22.77 -23.69 1.73
C PRO A 552 -21.52 -22.82 1.56
N MET A 553 -21.69 -21.51 1.35
CA MET A 553 -20.60 -20.54 1.25
C MET A 553 -19.89 -20.33 2.60
N ASP A 554 -18.55 -20.19 2.62
CA ASP A 554 -17.79 -19.61 3.75
C ASP A 554 -16.66 -18.73 3.25
N ARG A 555 -17.01 -17.46 2.99
CA ARG A 555 -16.11 -16.49 2.37
C ARG A 555 -15.68 -15.42 3.37
N LEU A 556 -14.40 -15.07 3.34
CA LEU A 556 -13.87 -13.91 4.05
C LEU A 556 -13.61 -12.75 3.07
N ILE A 557 -14.27 -11.62 3.29
CA ILE A 557 -13.95 -10.37 2.61
C ILE A 557 -12.96 -9.59 3.47
N CYS A 558 -11.80 -9.31 2.89
CA CYS A 558 -10.80 -8.43 3.47
C CYS A 558 -10.66 -7.15 2.64
N GLY A 559 -10.66 -6.02 3.32
CA GLY A 559 -10.38 -4.73 2.71
C GLY A 559 -10.35 -3.66 3.79
N ASP A 560 -9.71 -2.53 3.55
CA ASP A 560 -9.57 -1.51 4.59
C ASP A 560 -10.93 -0.95 5.02
N VAL A 561 -10.96 -0.30 6.18
CA VAL A 561 -12.20 0.30 6.71
C VAL A 561 -12.71 1.34 5.72
N GLY A 562 -13.97 1.28 5.30
CA GLY A 562 -14.53 2.22 4.31
C GLY A 562 -14.39 1.80 2.84
N TYR A 563 -13.90 0.60 2.54
CA TYR A 563 -13.80 0.10 1.15
C TYR A 563 -15.08 -0.58 0.65
N GLY A 564 -16.25 -0.20 1.17
CA GLY A 564 -17.52 -0.74 0.69
C GLY A 564 -17.81 -2.20 1.05
N LYS A 565 -17.12 -2.78 2.05
CA LYS A 565 -17.45 -4.14 2.55
C LYS A 565 -18.92 -4.28 2.97
N THR A 566 -19.47 -3.22 3.57
CA THR A 566 -20.88 -3.16 3.94
C THR A 566 -21.80 -3.21 2.72
N GLU A 567 -21.42 -2.61 1.59
CA GLU A 567 -22.22 -2.67 0.36
C GLU A 567 -22.29 -4.10 -0.18
N VAL A 568 -21.18 -4.86 -0.14
CA VAL A 568 -21.20 -6.29 -0.49
C VAL A 568 -22.15 -7.07 0.42
N ALA A 569 -22.14 -6.77 1.72
CA ALA A 569 -23.05 -7.40 2.68
C ALA A 569 -24.52 -7.04 2.45
N VAL A 570 -24.84 -5.78 2.09
CA VAL A 570 -26.20 -5.35 1.74
C VAL A 570 -26.70 -6.12 0.51
N ARG A 571 -25.90 -6.21 -0.56
CA ARG A 571 -26.27 -6.91 -1.79
C ARG A 571 -26.49 -8.41 -1.56
N ALA A 572 -25.60 -9.06 -0.81
CA ALA A 572 -25.76 -10.47 -0.43
C ALA A 572 -27.01 -10.69 0.44
N SER A 573 -27.29 -9.77 1.37
CA SER A 573 -28.49 -9.83 2.21
C SER A 573 -29.77 -9.70 1.39
N PHE A 574 -29.81 -8.76 0.42
CA PHE A 574 -30.98 -8.55 -0.42
C PHE A 574 -31.29 -9.77 -1.30
N LYS A 575 -30.26 -10.39 -1.90
CA LYS A 575 -30.39 -11.65 -2.65
C LYS A 575 -30.99 -12.76 -1.78
N ALA A 576 -30.52 -12.90 -0.54
CA ALA A 576 -31.04 -13.92 0.38
C ALA A 576 -32.51 -13.67 0.76
N VAL A 577 -32.87 -12.41 1.05
CA VAL A 577 -34.25 -12.03 1.38
C VAL A 577 -35.20 -12.25 0.20
N HIS A 578 -34.73 -12.01 -1.03
CA HIS A 578 -35.53 -12.21 -2.23
C HIS A 578 -36.01 -13.66 -2.39
N ASP A 579 -35.18 -14.63 -2.02
CA ASP A 579 -35.54 -16.06 -1.99
C ASP A 579 -36.30 -16.48 -0.72
N GLY A 580 -36.79 -15.52 0.07
CA GLY A 580 -37.55 -15.76 1.29
C GLY A 580 -36.72 -16.29 2.48
N LYS A 581 -35.39 -16.15 2.43
CA LYS A 581 -34.50 -16.54 3.53
C LYS A 581 -34.24 -15.37 4.48
N GLN A 582 -34.16 -15.67 5.78
CA GLN A 582 -33.75 -14.70 6.79
C GLN A 582 -32.23 -14.51 6.78
N VAL A 583 -31.80 -13.29 7.13
CA VAL A 583 -30.41 -12.89 7.22
C VAL A 583 -30.08 -12.45 8.64
N ALA A 584 -28.94 -12.90 9.17
CA ALA A 584 -28.42 -12.44 10.46
C ALA A 584 -27.07 -11.75 10.28
N LEU A 585 -26.97 -10.48 10.68
CA LEU A 585 -25.71 -9.73 10.72
C LEU A 585 -25.22 -9.62 12.17
N LEU A 586 -24.14 -10.33 12.48
CA LEU A 586 -23.52 -10.37 13.80
C LEU A 586 -22.35 -9.38 13.88
N VAL A 587 -22.42 -8.48 14.86
CA VAL A 587 -21.43 -7.41 15.08
C VAL A 587 -20.92 -7.40 16.52
N PRO A 588 -19.69 -6.91 16.79
CA PRO A 588 -19.08 -7.05 18.11
C PRO A 588 -19.61 -6.04 19.14
N THR A 589 -20.08 -4.87 18.70
CA THR A 589 -20.51 -3.77 19.59
C THR A 589 -21.91 -3.27 19.25
N THR A 590 -22.61 -2.73 20.25
CA THR A 590 -23.94 -2.12 20.10
C THR A 590 -23.94 -0.96 19.10
N ILE A 591 -22.84 -0.19 19.08
CA ILE A 591 -22.66 0.96 18.19
C ILE A 591 -22.58 0.52 16.72
N LEU A 592 -21.76 -0.50 16.43
CA LEU A 592 -21.71 -1.08 15.08
C LEU A 592 -23.06 -1.65 14.64
N ALA A 593 -23.83 -2.22 15.58
CA ALA A 593 -25.17 -2.73 15.28
C ALA A 593 -26.09 -1.59 14.83
N GLN A 594 -26.04 -0.45 15.53
CA GLN A 594 -26.82 0.72 15.17
C GLN A 594 -26.38 1.33 13.82
N GLN A 595 -25.07 1.37 13.57
CA GLN A 595 -24.52 1.86 12.31
C GLN A 595 -25.02 1.03 11.13
N HIS A 596 -24.82 -0.29 11.19
CA HIS A 596 -25.29 -1.19 10.15
C HIS A 596 -26.81 -1.14 10.00
N TYR A 597 -27.56 -1.06 11.10
CA TYR A 597 -29.01 -0.91 11.07
C TYR A 597 -29.45 0.32 10.28
N ARG A 598 -28.83 1.48 10.54
CA ARG A 598 -29.13 2.70 9.79
C ARG A 598 -28.77 2.58 8.30
N THR A 599 -27.58 2.08 7.98
CA THR A 599 -27.14 1.91 6.58
C THR A 599 -28.05 0.96 5.80
N PHE A 600 -28.45 -0.16 6.41
CA PHE A 600 -29.36 -1.12 5.79
C PHE A 600 -30.76 -0.54 5.60
N GLN A 601 -31.29 0.21 6.58
CA GLN A 601 -32.57 0.90 6.44
C GLN A 601 -32.55 1.96 5.33
N GLU A 602 -31.50 2.77 5.25
CA GLU A 602 -31.37 3.80 4.21
C GLU A 602 -31.27 3.16 2.82
N ARG A 603 -30.41 2.15 2.65
CA ARG A 603 -30.18 1.47 1.36
C ARG A 603 -31.39 0.67 0.86
N LEU A 604 -32.13 0.03 1.77
CA LEU A 604 -33.27 -0.83 1.42
C LEU A 604 -34.64 -0.15 1.57
N SER A 605 -34.67 1.17 1.79
CA SER A 605 -35.89 1.95 2.02
C SER A 605 -36.93 1.88 0.89
N LEU A 606 -36.49 1.65 -0.34
CA LEU A 606 -37.35 1.53 -1.52
C LEU A 606 -37.97 0.14 -1.69
N PHE A 607 -37.59 -0.84 -0.87
CA PHE A 607 -37.98 -2.24 -1.00
C PHE A 607 -38.79 -2.72 0.21
N PRO A 608 -39.71 -3.69 0.03
CA PRO A 608 -40.53 -4.21 1.12
C PRO A 608 -39.76 -5.21 2.00
N VAL A 609 -38.67 -4.78 2.63
CA VAL A 609 -37.80 -5.61 3.48
C VAL A 609 -37.91 -5.17 4.94
N ASN A 610 -38.26 -6.09 5.84
CA ASN A 610 -38.36 -5.82 7.26
C ASN A 610 -37.01 -6.01 7.96
N ILE A 611 -36.46 -4.91 8.49
CA ILE A 611 -35.14 -4.86 9.13
C ILE A 611 -35.34 -4.48 10.60
N ASP A 612 -34.76 -5.26 11.52
CA ASP A 612 -34.74 -4.89 12.95
C ASP A 612 -33.35 -5.13 13.58
N MET A 613 -33.13 -4.52 14.75
CA MET A 613 -31.90 -4.60 15.49
C MET A 613 -32.09 -5.22 16.88
N LEU A 614 -31.34 -6.28 17.18
CA LEU A 614 -31.28 -6.90 18.50
C LEU A 614 -29.98 -6.52 19.23
N SER A 615 -30.06 -5.45 20.02
CA SER A 615 -28.91 -4.92 20.76
C SER A 615 -29.31 -4.43 22.16
N ARG A 616 -28.34 -3.93 22.93
CA ARG A 616 -28.59 -3.33 24.26
C ARG A 616 -29.38 -2.02 24.20
N PHE A 617 -29.46 -1.36 23.04
CA PHE A 617 -30.28 -0.16 22.84
C PHE A 617 -31.79 -0.44 22.86
N ARG A 618 -32.21 -1.68 22.66
CA ARG A 618 -33.61 -2.08 22.77
C ARG A 618 -33.94 -2.44 24.21
N ASN A 619 -35.09 -1.96 24.71
CA ASN A 619 -35.55 -2.35 26.04
C ASN A 619 -35.97 -3.83 26.08
N ARG A 620 -36.13 -4.41 27.29
CA ARG A 620 -36.47 -5.84 27.43
C ARG A 620 -37.80 -6.22 26.77
N GLY A 621 -38.77 -5.30 26.72
CA GLY A 621 -40.06 -5.54 26.08
C GLY A 621 -39.93 -5.64 24.56
N GLU A 622 -39.20 -4.70 23.95
CA GLU A 622 -38.86 -4.68 22.53
C GLU A 622 -38.07 -5.92 22.13
N GLN A 623 -37.02 -6.28 22.88
CA GLN A 623 -36.22 -7.46 22.59
C GLN A 623 -37.08 -8.73 22.54
N LYS A 624 -38.02 -8.91 23.48
CA LYS A 624 -38.93 -10.06 23.48
C LYS A 624 -39.82 -10.09 22.23
N LYS A 625 -40.37 -8.94 21.84
CA LYS A 625 -41.19 -8.81 20.63
C LYS A 625 -40.39 -9.17 19.37
N ILE A 626 -39.17 -8.62 19.25
CA ILE A 626 -38.27 -8.88 18.12
C ILE A 626 -37.93 -10.38 18.03
N ILE A 627 -37.59 -11.02 19.15
CA ILE A 627 -37.28 -12.46 19.18
C ILE A 627 -38.48 -13.29 18.71
N GLU A 628 -39.70 -12.91 19.10
CA GLU A 628 -40.91 -13.57 18.65
C GLU A 628 -41.18 -13.35 17.15
N GLN A 629 -40.94 -12.14 16.64
CA GLN A 629 -41.05 -11.82 15.21
C GLN A 629 -40.02 -12.57 14.36
N ILE A 630 -38.77 -12.69 14.82
CA ILE A 630 -37.72 -13.50 14.17
C ILE A 630 -38.18 -14.95 14.05
N LYS A 631 -38.74 -15.52 15.13
CA LYS A 631 -39.23 -16.90 15.16
C LYS A 631 -40.40 -17.13 14.22
N ARG A 632 -41.27 -16.13 14.02
CA ARG A 632 -42.41 -16.19 13.08
C ARG A 632 -42.00 -15.91 11.63
N GLY A 633 -40.78 -15.40 11.40
CA GLY A 633 -40.31 -14.98 10.09
C GLY A 633 -40.90 -13.65 9.62
N ALA A 634 -41.31 -12.76 10.55
CA ALA A 634 -41.79 -11.42 10.23
C ALA A 634 -40.65 -10.39 10.07
N VAL A 635 -39.43 -10.76 10.48
CA VAL A 635 -38.22 -9.96 10.29
C VAL A 635 -37.33 -10.70 9.31
N ASP A 636 -36.98 -10.04 8.21
CA ASP A 636 -36.19 -10.60 7.12
C ASP A 636 -34.69 -10.47 7.42
N ILE A 637 -34.26 -9.28 7.86
CA ILE A 637 -32.87 -9.00 8.24
C ILE A 637 -32.81 -8.60 9.71
N VAL A 638 -32.03 -9.35 10.51
CA VAL A 638 -31.74 -8.97 11.90
C VAL A 638 -30.27 -8.60 12.08
N ILE A 639 -30.04 -7.43 12.65
CA ILE A 639 -28.70 -6.91 12.95
C ILE A 639 -28.51 -6.92 14.46
N GLY A 640 -27.45 -7.53 14.98
CA GLY A 640 -27.33 -7.66 16.41
C GLY A 640 -25.97 -8.05 16.94
N THR A 641 -25.82 -7.85 18.25
CA THR A 641 -24.58 -8.21 18.94
C THR A 641 -24.58 -9.70 19.31
N HIS A 642 -23.65 -10.13 20.16
CA HIS A 642 -23.64 -11.48 20.74
C HIS A 642 -24.97 -11.92 21.35
N ARG A 643 -25.92 -11.01 21.61
CA ARG A 643 -27.29 -11.32 21.99
C ARG A 643 -27.99 -12.27 21.00
N LEU A 644 -27.73 -12.16 19.69
CA LEU A 644 -28.25 -13.07 18.66
C LEU A 644 -27.79 -14.52 18.85
N LEU A 645 -26.64 -14.73 19.48
CA LEU A 645 -26.10 -16.05 19.77
C LEU A 645 -26.65 -16.67 21.07
N SER A 646 -27.68 -16.08 21.67
CA SER A 646 -28.32 -16.64 22.87
C SER A 646 -29.19 -17.86 22.50
N ASN A 647 -29.53 -18.71 23.46
CA ASN A 647 -30.27 -19.96 23.19
C ASN A 647 -31.77 -19.76 22.94
N ASP A 648 -32.30 -18.61 23.32
CA ASP A 648 -33.70 -18.21 23.15
C ASP A 648 -34.01 -17.65 21.75
N VAL A 649 -32.99 -17.28 20.98
CA VAL A 649 -33.14 -16.80 19.60
C VAL A 649 -33.21 -18.01 18.66
N ARG A 650 -34.34 -18.17 17.96
CA ARG A 650 -34.55 -19.21 16.95
C ARG A 650 -35.11 -18.57 15.69
N PHE A 651 -34.43 -18.78 14.57
CA PHE A 651 -34.86 -18.36 13.24
C PHE A 651 -35.88 -19.35 12.67
N LYS A 652 -36.78 -18.86 11.82
CA LYS A 652 -37.69 -19.71 11.04
C LYS A 652 -36.92 -20.40 9.92
N ASP A 653 -36.17 -19.63 9.13
CA ASP A 653 -35.41 -20.12 7.98
C ASP A 653 -34.22 -19.19 7.70
N LEU A 654 -33.09 -19.45 8.36
CA LEU A 654 -31.86 -18.65 8.21
C LEU A 654 -31.07 -19.14 7.00
N GLY A 655 -30.92 -18.29 5.98
CA GLY A 655 -30.15 -18.60 4.77
C GLY A 655 -28.75 -18.00 4.75
N LEU A 656 -28.53 -16.84 5.36
CA LEU A 656 -27.24 -16.14 5.34
C LEU A 656 -26.85 -15.60 6.72
N LEU A 657 -25.62 -15.86 7.13
CA LEU A 657 -25.00 -15.32 8.34
C LEU A 657 -23.81 -14.44 7.98
N ILE A 658 -23.91 -13.15 8.26
CA ILE A 658 -22.83 -12.18 8.06
C ILE A 658 -22.15 -11.89 9.40
N ILE A 659 -20.82 -11.91 9.45
CA ILE A 659 -20.04 -11.69 10.67
C ILE A 659 -19.04 -10.58 10.43
N ASP A 660 -19.19 -9.44 11.10
CA ASP A 660 -18.24 -8.33 11.02
C ASP A 660 -17.24 -8.37 12.18
N GLU A 661 -15.95 -8.17 11.89
CA GLU A 661 -14.84 -8.17 12.86
C GLU A 661 -14.77 -9.43 13.77
N GLU A 662 -14.78 -10.61 13.15
CA GLU A 662 -14.80 -11.95 13.79
C GLU A 662 -13.78 -12.11 14.96
N GLN A 663 -12.63 -11.44 14.89
CA GLN A 663 -11.58 -11.51 15.91
C GLN A 663 -12.02 -11.02 17.28
N ARG A 664 -12.99 -10.11 17.36
CA ARG A 664 -13.46 -9.52 18.63
C ARG A 664 -14.40 -10.44 19.42
N PHE A 665 -14.84 -11.57 18.85
CA PHE A 665 -15.72 -12.52 19.53
C PHE A 665 -14.95 -13.51 20.41
N GLY A 666 -15.47 -13.76 21.61
CA GLY A 666 -14.92 -14.72 22.58
C GLY A 666 -15.06 -16.18 22.16
N VAL A 667 -14.34 -17.07 22.85
CA VAL A 667 -14.25 -18.51 22.54
C VAL A 667 -15.62 -19.19 22.48
N ARG A 668 -16.47 -18.95 23.49
CA ARG A 668 -17.84 -19.53 23.56
C ARG A 668 -18.73 -19.10 22.39
N HIS A 669 -18.59 -17.87 21.91
CA HIS A 669 -19.32 -17.39 20.74
C HIS A 669 -18.85 -18.10 19.47
N LYS A 670 -17.53 -18.30 19.34
CA LYS A 670 -16.91 -18.98 18.19
C LYS A 670 -17.34 -20.45 18.08
N GLU A 671 -17.56 -21.16 19.18
CA GLU A 671 -18.09 -22.53 19.15
C GLU A 671 -19.52 -22.60 18.59
N LYS A 672 -20.39 -21.67 18.99
CA LYS A 672 -21.75 -21.61 18.45
C LYS A 672 -21.78 -21.17 16.98
N LEU A 673 -20.85 -20.30 16.57
CA LEU A 673 -20.66 -19.96 15.16
C LEU A 673 -20.21 -21.17 14.34
N LYS A 674 -19.35 -22.05 14.88
CA LYS A 674 -18.92 -23.29 14.19
C LYS A 674 -20.08 -24.23 13.88
N SER A 675 -21.12 -24.30 14.72
CA SER A 675 -22.28 -25.16 14.45
C SER A 675 -23.16 -24.59 13.34
N LEU A 676 -23.40 -23.27 13.33
CA LEU A 676 -24.18 -22.58 12.29
C LEU A 676 -23.49 -22.62 10.93
N ARG A 677 -22.16 -22.51 10.93
CA ARG A 677 -21.27 -22.60 9.75
C ARG A 677 -21.35 -23.89 8.95
N ARG A 678 -22.03 -24.94 9.45
CA ARG A 678 -22.13 -26.24 8.77
C ARG A 678 -23.22 -26.27 7.71
N THR A 679 -24.28 -25.48 7.87
CA THR A 679 -25.52 -25.60 7.09
C THR A 679 -25.99 -24.30 6.46
N VAL A 680 -25.44 -23.16 6.88
CA VAL A 680 -25.85 -21.82 6.45
C VAL A 680 -24.67 -21.15 5.75
N ASP A 681 -24.96 -20.35 4.73
CA ASP A 681 -23.96 -19.52 4.06
C ASP A 681 -23.39 -18.49 5.02
N VAL A 682 -22.06 -18.35 5.05
CA VAL A 682 -21.36 -17.44 5.96
C VAL A 682 -20.48 -16.47 5.20
N LEU A 683 -20.71 -15.18 5.45
CA LEU A 683 -19.90 -14.09 4.94
C LEU A 683 -19.20 -13.38 6.10
N ALA A 684 -17.88 -13.48 6.19
CA ALA A 684 -17.10 -12.77 7.21
C ALA A 684 -16.49 -11.49 6.62
N LEU A 685 -16.50 -10.39 7.37
CA LEU A 685 -15.91 -9.11 7.00
C LEU A 685 -14.77 -8.76 7.95
N SER A 686 -13.62 -8.34 7.42
CA SER A 686 -12.50 -7.88 8.25
C SER A 686 -11.77 -6.69 7.63
N ALA A 687 -11.28 -5.77 8.47
CA ALA A 687 -10.42 -4.66 8.07
C ALA A 687 -8.97 -5.06 7.80
N THR A 688 -8.49 -6.09 8.49
CA THR A 688 -7.12 -6.58 8.37
C THR A 688 -7.16 -8.09 8.21
N PRO A 689 -6.54 -8.68 7.18
CA PRO A 689 -6.46 -10.12 7.08
C PRO A 689 -5.66 -10.64 8.28
N ILE A 690 -6.29 -11.47 9.10
CA ILE A 690 -5.61 -12.14 10.20
C ILE A 690 -4.68 -13.16 9.54
N PRO A 691 -3.38 -13.20 9.89
CA PRO A 691 -2.42 -13.99 9.12
C PRO A 691 -2.72 -15.49 9.01
N ARG A 692 -3.36 -16.09 10.04
CA ARG A 692 -3.88 -17.46 9.95
C ARG A 692 -4.90 -17.61 8.83
N THR A 693 -5.84 -16.68 8.76
CA THR A 693 -6.94 -16.76 7.81
C THR A 693 -6.43 -16.51 6.40
N LEU A 694 -5.48 -15.58 6.23
CA LEU A 694 -4.76 -15.38 4.96
C LEU A 694 -4.10 -16.68 4.50
N HIS A 695 -3.36 -17.36 5.38
CA HIS A 695 -2.63 -18.57 5.03
C HIS A 695 -3.56 -19.79 4.80
N LEU A 696 -4.61 -19.96 5.61
CA LEU A 696 -5.65 -20.98 5.37
C LEU A 696 -6.41 -20.76 4.06
N SER A 697 -6.61 -19.50 3.68
CA SER A 697 -7.18 -19.14 2.38
C SER A 697 -6.22 -19.44 1.24
N MET A 698 -4.93 -19.17 1.40
CA MET A 698 -3.90 -19.56 0.41
C MET A 698 -3.83 -21.09 0.20
N MET A 699 -4.14 -21.90 1.23
CA MET A 699 -4.23 -23.36 1.12
C MET A 699 -5.56 -23.87 0.54
N GLY A 700 -6.45 -22.97 0.11
CA GLY A 700 -7.77 -23.31 -0.44
C GLY A 700 -8.75 -23.91 0.57
N ILE A 701 -8.52 -23.73 1.88
CA ILE A 701 -9.41 -24.23 2.95
C ILE A 701 -10.57 -23.26 3.19
N ARG A 702 -10.37 -21.97 2.93
CA ARG A 702 -11.37 -20.91 3.10
C ARG A 702 -11.31 -19.92 1.95
N ASP A 703 -12.42 -19.68 1.27
CA ASP A 703 -12.45 -18.72 0.17
C ASP A 703 -12.27 -17.28 0.71
N MET A 704 -11.47 -16.48 0.01
CA MET A 704 -11.14 -15.12 0.42
C MET A 704 -11.18 -14.17 -0.78
N SER A 705 -11.89 -13.07 -0.62
CA SER A 705 -11.91 -11.96 -1.57
C SER A 705 -11.16 -10.77 -0.97
N LEU A 706 -10.31 -10.15 -1.78
CA LEU A 706 -9.60 -8.94 -1.42
C LEU A 706 -10.23 -7.73 -2.10
N ILE A 707 -10.53 -6.71 -1.31
CA ILE A 707 -10.80 -5.34 -1.76
C ILE A 707 -9.60 -4.49 -1.40
N GLY A 708 -8.66 -4.34 -2.34
CA GLY A 708 -7.42 -3.57 -2.15
C GLY A 708 -7.54 -2.13 -2.65
N THR A 709 -8.42 -1.90 -3.64
CA THR A 709 -8.62 -0.60 -4.27
C THR A 709 -9.55 0.28 -3.43
N PRO A 710 -9.08 1.45 -2.92
CA PRO A 710 -9.94 2.39 -2.21
C PRO A 710 -10.99 3.04 -3.11
N PRO A 711 -12.16 3.43 -2.58
CA PRO A 711 -13.11 4.29 -3.29
C PRO A 711 -12.52 5.65 -3.66
N LYS A 712 -12.99 6.25 -4.76
CA LYS A 712 -12.43 7.49 -5.36
C LYS A 712 -12.36 8.67 -4.38
N ASP A 713 -13.36 8.85 -3.52
CA ASP A 713 -13.45 10.02 -2.63
C ASP A 713 -12.59 9.93 -1.36
N ARG A 714 -11.89 8.81 -1.14
CA ARG A 714 -11.12 8.62 0.09
C ARG A 714 -9.69 9.12 -0.08
N LEU A 715 -9.33 10.18 0.63
CA LEU A 715 -7.98 10.74 0.61
C LEU A 715 -7.02 9.95 1.52
N PRO A 716 -5.73 9.81 1.14
CA PRO A 716 -4.70 9.31 2.04
C PRO A 716 -4.65 10.16 3.31
N ILE A 717 -4.49 9.49 4.45
CA ILE A 717 -4.37 10.14 5.75
C ILE A 717 -2.91 10.55 5.90
N ILE A 718 -2.64 11.85 5.98
CA ILE A 718 -1.28 12.32 6.27
C ILE A 718 -0.96 11.87 7.69
N THR A 719 0.05 11.01 7.79
CA THR A 719 0.51 10.48 9.07
C THR A 719 1.87 11.10 9.36
N GLU A 720 2.03 11.67 10.55
CA GLU A 720 3.26 12.35 10.97
C GLU A 720 3.70 11.78 12.32
N VAL A 721 4.94 11.34 12.40
CA VAL A 721 5.55 10.88 13.66
C VAL A 721 6.37 12.00 14.24
N ALA A 722 5.93 12.54 15.38
CA ALA A 722 6.57 13.68 16.02
C ALA A 722 6.84 13.41 17.51
N PRO A 723 7.90 14.01 18.09
CA PRO A 723 8.04 14.04 19.54
C PRO A 723 6.85 14.78 20.17
N PHE A 724 6.54 14.44 21.41
CA PHE A 724 5.49 15.11 22.16
C PHE A 724 5.81 16.59 22.32
N ASP A 725 5.01 17.44 21.69
CA ASP A 725 5.02 18.89 21.81
C ASP A 725 3.58 19.39 22.00
N GLU A 726 3.37 20.26 22.99
CA GLU A 726 2.07 20.88 23.25
C GLU A 726 1.61 21.76 22.07
N LYS A 727 2.53 22.37 21.32
CA LYS A 727 2.21 23.22 20.15
C LYS A 727 1.55 22.42 19.03
N ILE A 728 2.08 21.22 18.73
CA ILE A 728 1.50 20.33 17.70
C ILE A 728 0.06 19.97 18.06
N ILE A 729 -0.22 19.73 19.35
CA ILE A 729 -1.57 19.41 19.83
C ILE A 729 -2.51 20.61 19.64
N VAL A 730 -2.07 21.83 19.98
CA VAL A 730 -2.85 23.05 19.80
C VAL A 730 -3.15 23.25 18.32
N GLU A 731 -2.13 23.24 17.46
CA GLU A 731 -2.31 23.44 16.02
C GLU A 731 -3.22 22.38 15.40
N ALA A 732 -3.05 21.10 15.76
CA ALA A 732 -3.89 20.02 15.24
C ALA A 732 -5.36 20.18 15.65
N VAL A 733 -5.62 20.55 16.90
CA VAL A 733 -6.99 20.71 17.41
C VAL A 733 -7.66 21.97 16.86
N GLU A 734 -6.97 23.11 16.89
CA GLU A 734 -7.51 24.38 16.37
C GLU A 734 -7.77 24.32 14.86
N ARG A 735 -6.86 23.71 14.10
CA ARG A 735 -7.04 23.50 12.65
C ARG A 735 -8.30 22.69 12.35
N GLU A 736 -8.57 21.64 13.12
CA GLU A 736 -9.75 20.80 12.91
C GLU A 736 -11.04 21.54 13.27
N ILE A 737 -11.04 22.30 14.37
CA ILE A 737 -12.20 23.06 14.81
C ILE A 737 -12.51 24.20 13.84
N ALA A 738 -11.49 24.90 13.32
CA ALA A 738 -11.65 25.98 12.35
C ALA A 738 -12.36 25.52 11.06
N ARG A 739 -12.19 24.25 10.66
CA ARG A 739 -12.87 23.66 9.50
C ARG A 739 -14.18 22.93 9.83
N GLY A 740 -14.69 23.10 11.06
CA GLY A 740 -15.93 22.50 11.55
C GLY A 740 -15.88 20.99 11.69
N GLY A 741 -14.69 20.41 11.89
CA GLY A 741 -14.51 18.97 12.10
C GLY A 741 -14.28 18.61 13.57
N GLN A 742 -14.03 17.32 13.81
CA GLN A 742 -13.85 16.77 15.16
C GLN A 742 -12.53 16.00 15.29
N VAL A 743 -12.02 15.91 16.52
CA VAL A 743 -10.71 15.33 16.84
C VAL A 743 -10.85 14.10 17.73
N PHE A 744 -10.13 13.02 17.39
CA PHE A 744 -9.84 11.93 18.31
C PHE A 744 -8.49 12.14 18.99
N PHE A 745 -8.47 12.20 20.32
CA PHE A 745 -7.25 12.19 21.10
C PHE A 745 -7.13 10.86 21.88
N VAL A 746 -6.23 9.98 21.45
CA VAL A 746 -6.07 8.65 22.02
C VAL A 746 -5.02 8.65 23.12
N HIS A 747 -5.43 8.32 24.35
CA HIS A 747 -4.56 8.14 25.50
C HIS A 747 -4.86 6.81 26.20
N ASN A 748 -4.01 5.79 25.97
CA ASN A 748 -4.26 4.42 26.43
C ASN A 748 -3.92 4.17 27.92
N ARG A 749 -4.33 5.07 28.83
CA ARG A 749 -4.18 4.92 30.30
C ARG A 749 -5.31 5.59 31.06
N ILE A 750 -6.21 4.79 31.63
CA ILE A 750 -7.41 5.28 32.35
C ILE A 750 -7.04 6.15 33.56
N ARG A 751 -5.96 5.83 34.29
CA ARG A 751 -5.56 6.58 35.49
C ARG A 751 -5.23 8.06 35.20
N SER A 752 -4.69 8.36 34.03
CA SER A 752 -4.20 9.69 33.65
C SER A 752 -5.08 10.40 32.61
N ILE A 753 -6.10 9.73 32.05
CA ILE A 753 -6.92 10.29 30.95
C ILE A 753 -7.60 11.62 31.31
N TYR A 754 -8.09 11.77 32.54
CA TYR A 754 -8.69 13.02 33.01
C TYR A 754 -7.67 14.14 33.24
N ALA A 755 -6.40 13.80 33.50
CA ALA A 755 -5.33 14.79 33.56
C ALA A 755 -4.99 15.30 32.15
N VAL A 756 -4.94 14.41 31.16
CA VAL A 756 -4.75 14.77 29.75
C VAL A 756 -5.92 15.60 29.22
N ALA A 757 -7.16 15.26 29.56
CA ALA A 757 -8.33 16.07 29.22
C ALA A 757 -8.25 17.49 29.80
N ARG A 758 -7.76 17.65 31.04
CA ARG A 758 -7.51 18.97 31.65
C ARG A 758 -6.38 19.72 30.94
N MET A 759 -5.31 19.03 30.55
CA MET A 759 -4.21 19.60 29.77
C MET A 759 -4.73 20.19 28.45
N ILE A 760 -5.52 19.42 27.69
CA ILE A 760 -6.08 19.88 26.40
C ILE A 760 -7.01 21.09 26.59
N ARG A 761 -7.88 21.08 27.62
CA ARG A 761 -8.73 22.25 27.93
C ARG A 761 -7.93 23.50 28.31
N ARG A 762 -6.76 23.33 28.93
CA ARG A 762 -5.85 24.45 29.25
C ARG A 762 -5.16 24.98 27.99
N LEU A 763 -4.75 24.08 27.10
CA LEU A 763 -4.03 24.40 25.87
C LEU A 763 -4.93 25.05 24.81
N VAL A 764 -6.18 24.62 24.69
CA VAL A 764 -7.16 25.16 23.73
C VAL A 764 -8.40 25.63 24.50
N PRO A 765 -8.41 26.89 24.99
CA PRO A 765 -9.56 27.45 25.70
C PRO A 765 -10.78 27.51 24.77
N GLY A 766 -11.91 26.93 25.18
CA GLY A 766 -13.16 26.94 24.40
C GLY A 766 -13.51 25.62 23.69
N VAL A 767 -12.61 24.63 23.67
CA VAL A 767 -12.90 23.31 23.07
C VAL A 767 -13.97 22.53 23.86
N ARG A 768 -15.02 22.05 23.19
CA ARG A 768 -16.05 21.18 23.81
C ARG A 768 -15.52 19.76 23.89
N LEU A 769 -14.96 19.39 25.05
CA LEU A 769 -14.24 18.13 25.22
C LEU A 769 -15.01 17.09 26.04
N ALA A 770 -15.11 15.87 25.50
CA ALA A 770 -15.64 14.69 26.18
C ALA A 770 -14.56 13.62 26.43
N VAL A 771 -14.76 12.76 27.43
CA VAL A 771 -13.84 11.68 27.80
C VAL A 771 -14.55 10.33 27.73
N VAL A 772 -13.93 9.35 27.07
CA VAL A 772 -14.47 7.98 26.94
C VAL A 772 -13.42 6.92 27.29
N HIS A 773 -13.76 6.01 28.22
CA HIS A 773 -12.87 4.90 28.59
C HIS A 773 -13.62 3.63 29.04
N GLY A 774 -12.95 2.48 29.02
CA GLY A 774 -13.60 1.15 29.11
C GLY A 774 -14.20 0.81 30.46
N LYS A 775 -13.82 1.55 31.52
CA LYS A 775 -14.41 1.43 32.85
C LYS A 775 -15.65 2.30 33.07
N MET A 776 -16.11 3.05 32.06
CA MET A 776 -17.35 3.81 32.18
C MET A 776 -18.55 2.87 32.20
N GLU A 777 -19.62 3.31 32.86
CA GLU A 777 -20.92 2.65 32.71
C GLU A 777 -21.34 2.69 31.24
N GLU A 778 -21.79 1.55 30.70
CA GLU A 778 -22.08 1.38 29.28
C GLU A 778 -23.11 2.40 28.77
N LYS A 779 -24.18 2.65 29.52
CA LYS A 779 -25.20 3.66 29.17
C LYS A 779 -24.62 5.07 29.03
N ARG A 780 -23.66 5.42 29.88
CA ARG A 780 -23.00 6.73 29.86
C ARG A 780 -22.02 6.82 28.69
N LEU A 781 -21.26 5.76 28.44
CA LEU A 781 -20.37 5.68 27.27
C LEU A 781 -21.17 5.84 25.98
N GLU A 782 -22.26 5.08 25.85
CA GLU A 782 -23.16 5.13 24.69
C GLU A 782 -23.72 6.53 24.46
N LYS A 783 -24.24 7.19 25.50
CA LYS A 783 -24.75 8.56 25.41
C LYS A 783 -23.70 9.55 24.90
N VAL A 784 -22.49 9.54 25.48
CA VAL A 784 -21.40 10.44 25.08
C VAL A 784 -20.97 10.20 23.64
N MET A 785 -20.97 8.94 23.19
CA MET A 785 -20.63 8.61 21.80
C MET A 785 -21.66 9.11 20.79
N ILE A 786 -22.96 9.05 21.13
CA ILE A 786 -24.03 9.60 20.30
C ILE A 786 -23.91 11.13 20.22
N GLU A 787 -23.77 11.79 21.37
CA GLU A 787 -23.60 13.26 21.45
C GLU A 787 -22.36 13.72 20.67
N PHE A 788 -21.27 12.96 20.72
CA PHE A 788 -20.09 13.23 19.90
C PHE A 788 -20.39 13.04 18.40
N GLY A 789 -21.09 11.98 18.00
CA GLY A 789 -21.50 11.78 16.59
C GLY A 789 -22.41 12.88 16.04
N GLU A 790 -23.23 13.50 16.90
CA GLU A 790 -24.12 14.63 16.56
C GLU A 790 -23.42 15.99 16.54
N GLY A 791 -22.13 16.07 16.86
CA GLY A 791 -21.35 17.31 16.84
C GLY A 791 -21.49 18.19 18.09
N GLN A 792 -21.99 17.63 19.20
CA GLN A 792 -22.09 18.35 20.50
C GLN A 792 -20.72 18.59 21.15
N TYR A 793 -19.72 17.80 20.77
CA TYR A 793 -18.36 17.84 21.28
C TYR A 793 -17.37 17.93 20.12
N ASP A 794 -16.33 18.73 20.26
CA ASP A 794 -15.29 18.96 19.23
C ASP A 794 -14.15 17.94 19.35
N CYS A 795 -13.78 17.57 20.58
CA CYS A 795 -12.65 16.68 20.85
C CYS A 795 -13.05 15.55 21.80
N LEU A 796 -12.77 14.30 21.40
CA LEU A 796 -13.00 13.12 22.22
C LEU A 796 -11.67 12.55 22.70
N VAL A 797 -11.42 12.65 24.00
CA VAL A 797 -10.27 12.03 24.65
C VAL A 797 -10.64 10.61 25.03
N ALA A 798 -10.06 9.63 24.34
CA ALA A 798 -10.47 8.23 24.47
C ALA A 798 -9.30 7.27 24.72
N THR A 799 -9.59 6.12 25.33
CA THR A 799 -8.71 4.94 25.26
C THR A 799 -8.87 4.23 23.90
N MET A 800 -8.37 3.00 23.76
CA MET A 800 -8.53 2.16 22.55
C MET A 800 -9.99 1.76 22.20
N ILE A 801 -11.01 2.36 22.82
CA ILE A 801 -12.42 2.08 22.50
C ILE A 801 -12.80 2.66 21.14
N VAL A 802 -12.16 3.75 20.71
CA VAL A 802 -12.36 4.29 19.37
C VAL A 802 -11.89 3.32 18.28
N GLU A 803 -11.04 2.34 18.63
CA GLU A 803 -10.69 1.22 17.74
C GLU A 803 -11.91 0.36 17.36
N SER A 804 -12.89 0.23 18.26
CA SER A 804 -14.11 -0.54 18.06
C SER A 804 -15.19 0.24 17.32
N GLY A 805 -15.07 0.30 16.00
CA GLY A 805 -16.25 0.32 15.12
C GLY A 805 -17.07 1.60 15.07
N LEU A 806 -16.51 2.74 15.49
CA LEU A 806 -17.18 4.03 15.36
C LEU A 806 -16.84 4.64 14.01
N ASP A 807 -17.86 4.76 13.15
CA ASP A 807 -17.81 5.54 11.93
C ASP A 807 -18.37 6.93 12.17
N ILE A 808 -17.49 7.91 12.35
CA ILE A 808 -17.90 9.30 12.53
C ILE A 808 -17.28 10.10 11.38
N PRO A 809 -18.06 10.44 10.35
CA PRO A 809 -17.53 11.04 9.12
C PRO A 809 -16.89 12.41 9.33
N ASN A 810 -17.31 13.14 10.38
CA ASN A 810 -16.78 14.46 10.73
C ASN A 810 -15.43 14.41 11.46
N VAL A 811 -14.93 13.23 11.84
CA VAL A 811 -13.63 13.10 12.50
C VAL A 811 -12.54 12.97 11.45
N ASN A 812 -11.75 14.03 11.31
CA ASN A 812 -10.68 14.11 10.32
C ASN A 812 -9.29 14.36 10.93
N THR A 813 -9.17 14.50 12.25
CA THR A 813 -7.86 14.52 12.92
C THR A 813 -7.76 13.49 14.04
N LEU A 814 -6.68 12.70 14.01
CA LEU A 814 -6.28 11.75 15.03
C LEU A 814 -5.01 12.23 15.71
N VAL A 815 -4.99 12.24 17.04
CA VAL A 815 -3.78 12.45 17.83
C VAL A 815 -3.59 11.24 18.74
N VAL A 816 -2.48 10.52 18.59
CA VAL A 816 -2.17 9.33 19.38
C VAL A 816 -1.04 9.65 20.35
N HIS A 817 -1.37 9.76 21.63
CA HIS A 817 -0.37 9.96 22.68
C HIS A 817 0.33 8.64 23.04
N ARG A 818 1.66 8.64 23.04
CA ARG A 818 2.52 7.46 23.28
C ARG A 818 2.33 6.38 22.23
N ALA A 819 2.43 6.76 20.95
CA ALA A 819 2.37 5.84 19.81
C ALA A 819 3.49 4.76 19.88
N ASP A 820 4.60 5.05 20.57
CA ASP A 820 5.68 4.12 20.88
C ASP A 820 5.22 2.85 21.64
N ARG A 821 4.05 2.86 22.26
CA ARG A 821 3.52 1.74 23.05
C ARG A 821 2.37 0.97 22.41
N LEU A 822 1.94 1.37 21.22
CA LEU A 822 0.85 0.71 20.50
C LEU A 822 1.40 -0.14 19.36
N GLY A 823 0.84 -1.33 19.15
CA GLY A 823 1.27 -2.19 18.06
C GLY A 823 0.84 -1.66 16.68
N LEU A 824 1.49 -2.14 15.60
CA LEU A 824 1.29 -1.62 14.24
C LEU A 824 -0.16 -1.76 13.78
N ALA A 825 -0.75 -2.95 13.92
CA ALA A 825 -2.17 -3.16 13.61
C ALA A 825 -3.12 -2.26 14.42
N GLN A 826 -2.79 -1.91 15.67
CA GLN A 826 -3.62 -1.02 16.48
C GLN A 826 -3.55 0.41 15.97
N LEU A 827 -2.33 0.90 15.70
CA LEU A 827 -2.13 2.23 15.12
C LEU A 827 -2.80 2.34 13.74
N TYR A 828 -2.70 1.28 12.92
CA TYR A 828 -3.35 1.23 11.62
C TYR A 828 -4.88 1.26 11.72
N GLN A 829 -5.46 0.48 12.63
CA GLN A 829 -6.90 0.50 12.88
C GLN A 829 -7.36 1.86 13.37
N LEU A 830 -6.64 2.49 14.32
CA LEU A 830 -6.93 3.84 14.80
C LEU A 830 -6.88 4.86 13.66
N ARG A 831 -5.83 4.80 12.83
CA ARG A 831 -5.67 5.66 11.66
C ARG A 831 -6.88 5.53 10.73
N GLY A 832 -7.29 4.29 10.42
CA GLY A 832 -8.47 4.01 9.59
C GLY A 832 -9.83 4.43 10.20
N ARG A 833 -9.87 4.96 11.43
CA ARG A 833 -11.08 5.57 12.01
C ARG A 833 -11.28 7.02 11.60
N VAL A 834 -10.29 7.65 10.99
CA VAL A 834 -10.28 9.07 10.63
C VAL A 834 -10.15 9.21 9.11
N GLY A 835 -10.66 10.29 8.52
CA GLY A 835 -10.57 10.50 7.06
C GLY A 835 -11.57 9.66 6.27
N ARG A 836 -12.84 9.78 6.67
CA ARG A 836 -13.98 9.12 6.02
C ARG A 836 -14.84 10.07 5.19
N SER A 837 -14.55 11.37 5.29
CA SER A 837 -15.13 12.40 4.43
C SER A 837 -14.22 12.65 3.23
N ASP A 838 -14.70 13.49 2.32
CA ASP A 838 -13.95 14.11 1.22
C ASP A 838 -12.86 15.09 1.72
N LYS A 839 -12.79 15.36 3.03
CA LYS A 839 -11.78 16.20 3.65
C LYS A 839 -10.52 15.41 3.98
N ARG A 840 -9.37 16.04 3.73
CA ARG A 840 -8.06 15.46 4.05
C ARG A 840 -7.93 15.26 5.56
N ALA A 841 -7.49 14.07 5.94
CA ALA A 841 -7.31 13.71 7.34
C ALA A 841 -5.84 13.69 7.76
N TYR A 842 -5.63 13.94 9.05
CA TYR A 842 -4.32 14.01 9.68
C TYR A 842 -4.23 13.03 10.85
N ALA A 843 -3.10 12.36 11.00
CA ALA A 843 -2.80 11.46 12.10
C ALA A 843 -1.44 11.80 12.71
N TYR A 844 -1.47 12.40 13.90
CA TYR A 844 -0.28 12.75 14.68
C TYR A 844 0.07 11.64 15.66
N LEU A 845 1.21 10.99 15.44
CA LEU A 845 1.71 9.90 16.26
C LEU A 845 2.77 10.43 17.22
N LEU A 846 2.35 10.83 18.42
CA LEU A 846 3.22 11.50 19.39
C LEU A 846 4.04 10.49 20.19
N THR A 847 5.35 10.68 20.23
CA THR A 847 6.31 9.82 20.93
C THR A 847 7.16 10.59 21.94
N PRO A 848 7.81 9.91 22.89
CA PRO A 848 9.00 10.45 23.54
C PRO A 848 10.08 10.86 22.50
N PRO A 849 11.07 11.66 22.89
CA PRO A 849 12.22 11.97 22.04
C PRO A 849 12.85 10.72 21.42
N PHE A 850 13.22 10.77 20.13
CA PHE A 850 13.64 9.59 19.34
C PHE A 850 14.79 8.79 19.96
N HIS A 851 15.72 9.45 20.66
CA HIS A 851 16.86 8.79 21.34
C HIS A 851 16.44 7.84 22.48
N GLN A 852 15.20 7.94 22.98
CA GLN A 852 14.66 7.07 24.03
C GLN A 852 13.85 5.89 23.46
N LEU A 853 13.65 5.84 22.15
CA LEU A 853 12.88 4.78 21.50
C LEU A 853 13.77 3.57 21.21
N ASN A 854 13.19 2.37 21.31
CA ASN A 854 13.87 1.17 20.84
C ASN A 854 13.83 1.11 19.30
N SER A 855 14.78 0.39 18.71
CA SER A 855 14.89 0.23 17.25
C SER A 855 13.63 -0.37 16.61
N GLU A 856 12.90 -1.22 17.34
CA GLU A 856 11.65 -1.82 16.89
C GLU A 856 10.49 -0.82 16.84
N ALA A 857 10.30 0.05 17.84
CA ALA A 857 9.27 1.08 17.79
C ALA A 857 9.56 2.11 16.69
N ILE A 858 10.83 2.47 16.47
CA ILE A 858 11.22 3.34 15.36
C ILE A 858 10.84 2.70 14.02
N LYS A 859 11.21 1.44 13.80
CA LYS A 859 10.83 0.71 12.57
C LYS A 859 9.32 0.68 12.39
N ARG A 860 8.57 0.39 13.46
CA ARG A 860 7.11 0.33 13.43
C ARG A 860 6.45 1.68 13.11
N LEU A 861 6.94 2.76 13.73
CA LEU A 861 6.44 4.11 13.52
C LEU A 861 6.74 4.61 12.10
N ARG A 862 7.96 4.36 11.61
CA ARG A 862 8.33 4.62 10.21
C ARG A 862 7.46 3.83 9.24
N THR A 863 7.23 2.55 9.52
CA THR A 863 6.35 1.70 8.70
C THR A 863 4.96 2.34 8.53
N ILE A 864 4.33 2.84 9.61
CA ILE A 864 3.00 3.43 9.50
C ILE A 864 2.97 4.82 8.87
N GLU A 865 4.07 5.57 8.97
CA GLU A 865 4.30 6.86 8.31
C GLU A 865 4.55 6.70 6.81
N GLU A 866 5.29 5.67 6.41
CA GLU A 866 5.61 5.36 5.00
C GLU A 866 4.38 4.79 4.27
N PHE A 867 3.66 3.85 4.89
CA PHE A 867 2.44 3.26 4.31
C PHE A 867 1.20 4.14 4.52
N THR A 868 1.26 5.40 4.10
CA THR A 868 0.11 6.34 4.09
C THR A 868 -0.94 5.99 3.03
N GLU A 869 -0.57 5.17 2.05
CA GLU A 869 -1.48 4.71 1.02
C GLU A 869 -2.62 3.84 1.59
N LEU A 870 -3.82 4.16 1.12
CA LEU A 870 -5.00 3.34 1.27
C LEU A 870 -4.81 2.06 0.44
N GLY A 871 -4.86 0.88 1.08
CA GLY A 871 -4.71 -0.44 0.44
C GLY A 871 -3.54 -1.24 1.03
N SER A 872 -2.73 -0.58 1.86
CA SER A 872 -1.55 -1.14 2.54
C SER A 872 -1.87 -2.13 3.66
N GLY A 873 -3.15 -2.38 3.98
CA GLY A 873 -3.56 -3.20 5.12
C GLY A 873 -2.98 -4.62 5.12
N ILE A 874 -2.72 -5.20 3.94
CA ILE A 874 -2.05 -6.51 3.81
C ILE A 874 -0.56 -6.39 4.10
N GLN A 875 0.13 -5.43 3.48
CA GLN A 875 1.57 -5.22 3.68
C GLN A 875 1.85 -4.91 5.14
N ILE A 876 0.98 -4.12 5.78
CA ILE A 876 1.05 -3.82 7.21
C ILE A 876 0.73 -5.04 8.06
N ALA A 877 -0.22 -5.90 7.68
CA ALA A 877 -0.50 -7.15 8.40
C ALA A 877 0.65 -8.16 8.28
N LEU A 878 1.29 -8.26 7.10
CA LEU A 878 2.49 -9.07 6.88
C LEU A 878 3.66 -8.53 7.71
N ARG A 879 3.88 -7.22 7.72
CA ARG A 879 4.89 -6.58 8.58
C ARG A 879 4.57 -6.72 10.06
N ASP A 880 3.32 -6.57 10.50
CA ASP A 880 2.94 -6.77 11.91
C ASP A 880 3.15 -8.21 12.37
N LEU A 881 2.93 -9.19 11.48
CA LEU A 881 3.27 -10.60 11.71
C LEU A 881 4.79 -10.81 11.84
N GLU A 882 5.57 -10.24 10.91
CA GLU A 882 7.03 -10.34 10.91
C GLU A 882 7.65 -9.64 12.14
N ILE A 883 7.10 -8.49 12.56
CA ILE A 883 7.58 -7.68 13.67
C ILE A 883 7.21 -8.29 15.03
N ARG A 884 5.94 -8.68 15.25
CA ARG A 884 5.50 -9.18 16.57
C ARG A 884 5.86 -10.64 16.82
N GLY A 885 6.18 -11.40 15.77
CA GLY A 885 6.18 -12.85 15.80
C GLY A 885 4.77 -13.43 16.03
N SER A 886 4.61 -14.73 15.77
CA SER A 886 3.36 -15.50 15.68
C SER A 886 2.50 -15.62 16.96
N GLY A 887 2.78 -14.84 17.99
CA GLY A 887 2.47 -15.13 19.40
C GLY A 887 1.01 -15.05 19.85
N ASN A 888 0.01 -14.87 18.98
CA ASN A 888 -1.42 -14.89 19.37
C ASN A 888 -2.38 -15.43 18.30
N ILE A 889 -1.86 -16.09 17.27
CA ILE A 889 -2.60 -16.39 16.04
C ILE A 889 -3.54 -17.61 16.18
N LEU A 890 -3.30 -18.49 17.17
CA LEU A 890 -3.92 -19.82 17.26
C LEU A 890 -4.55 -20.16 18.63
N GLY A 891 -4.66 -19.17 19.54
CA GLY A 891 -5.15 -19.36 20.91
C GLY A 891 -4.04 -19.74 21.91
N MET A 892 -4.35 -19.64 23.22
CA MET A 892 -3.34 -19.72 24.30
C MET A 892 -2.58 -21.06 24.38
N GLN A 893 -3.13 -22.17 23.87
CA GLN A 893 -2.46 -23.48 23.93
C GLN A 893 -1.42 -23.71 22.81
N GLN A 894 -1.45 -22.92 21.73
CA GLN A 894 -0.65 -23.20 20.52
C GLN A 894 0.56 -22.28 20.33
N SER A 895 0.58 -21.12 20.99
CA SER A 895 1.74 -20.21 21.00
C SER A 895 3.02 -20.90 21.48
N GLY A 896 2.89 -21.88 22.39
CA GLY A 896 4.01 -22.69 22.88
C GLY A 896 4.67 -23.55 21.80
N ASN A 897 3.91 -24.13 20.87
CA ASN A 897 4.48 -24.96 19.79
C ASN A 897 5.21 -24.12 18.75
N ILE A 898 4.67 -22.94 18.41
CA ILE A 898 5.30 -22.08 17.41
C ILE A 898 6.63 -21.51 17.92
N ASN A 899 6.68 -21.09 19.18
CA ASN A 899 7.94 -20.66 19.81
C ASN A 899 8.97 -21.79 19.92
N ALA A 900 8.53 -23.05 19.93
CA ALA A 900 9.43 -24.20 20.07
C ALA A 900 10.10 -24.61 18.75
N VAL A 901 9.41 -24.47 17.61
CA VAL A 901 9.94 -24.88 16.29
C VAL A 901 10.23 -23.71 15.33
N GLY A 902 9.70 -22.51 15.57
CA GLY A 902 9.72 -21.41 14.62
C GLY A 902 8.50 -21.38 13.71
N PHE A 903 8.10 -20.18 13.27
CA PHE A 903 6.87 -19.96 12.51
C PHE A 903 6.90 -20.61 11.11
N GLU A 904 7.95 -20.37 10.31
CA GLU A 904 8.06 -20.94 8.95
C GLU A 904 7.99 -22.48 8.98
N LEU A 905 8.78 -23.12 9.85
CA LEU A 905 8.76 -24.58 10.00
C LEU A 905 7.40 -25.10 10.48
N TYR A 906 6.75 -24.38 11.40
CA TYR A 906 5.42 -24.74 11.87
C TYR A 906 4.39 -24.72 10.74
N MET A 907 4.46 -23.73 9.83
CA MET A 907 3.58 -23.65 8.66
C MET A 907 3.84 -24.76 7.65
N LYS A 908 5.12 -25.07 7.35
CA LYS A 908 5.49 -26.22 6.50
C LYS A 908 4.93 -27.54 7.06
N LEU A 909 4.99 -27.75 8.38
CA LEU A 909 4.42 -28.94 9.02
C LEU A 909 2.89 -28.98 8.94
N VAL A 910 2.21 -27.83 8.91
CA VAL A 910 0.75 -27.74 8.70
C VAL A 910 0.38 -28.13 7.28
N GLU A 911 1.12 -27.63 6.28
CA GLU A 911 0.94 -27.98 4.86
C GLU A 911 1.11 -29.48 4.63
N GLU A 912 2.24 -30.05 5.09
CA GLU A 912 2.51 -31.49 5.01
C GLU A 912 1.38 -32.31 5.65
N ALA A 913 0.91 -31.92 6.84
CA ALA A 913 -0.14 -32.65 7.53
C ALA A 913 -1.50 -32.59 6.82
N ILE A 914 -1.83 -31.46 6.17
CA ILE A 914 -3.06 -31.32 5.39
C ILE A 914 -2.96 -32.15 4.11
N GLN A 915 -1.82 -32.10 3.42
CA GLN A 915 -1.59 -32.86 2.20
C GLN A 915 -1.61 -34.37 2.46
N GLU A 916 -0.93 -34.86 3.51
CA GLU A 916 -1.02 -36.27 3.96
C GLU A 916 -2.49 -36.70 4.21
N LEU A 917 -3.31 -35.81 4.79
CA LEU A 917 -4.71 -36.09 5.10
C LEU A 917 -5.63 -36.03 3.87
N LYS A 918 -5.32 -35.21 2.86
CA LYS A 918 -6.02 -35.19 1.57
C LYS A 918 -5.65 -36.42 0.74
N GLU A 919 -4.36 -36.70 0.60
CA GLU A 919 -3.85 -37.87 -0.14
C GLU A 919 -4.31 -39.17 0.50
N SER A 920 -4.38 -39.29 1.84
CA SER A 920 -4.93 -40.50 2.48
C SER A 920 -6.42 -40.76 2.18
N LYS A 921 -7.18 -39.74 1.74
CA LYS A 921 -8.54 -39.92 1.20
C LYS A 921 -8.55 -40.23 -0.29
N GLU A 922 -7.63 -39.65 -1.07
CA GLU A 922 -7.52 -39.82 -2.52
C GLU A 922 -6.74 -41.08 -2.96
N LYS A 923 -5.92 -41.67 -2.07
CA LYS A 923 -5.12 -42.91 -2.26
C LYS A 923 -5.94 -44.19 -2.54
N ARG A 924 -7.23 -44.07 -2.89
CA ARG A 924 -7.97 -45.14 -3.59
C ARG A 924 -7.82 -45.07 -5.11
N ILE A 925 -7.29 -44.00 -5.70
CA ILE A 925 -7.03 -43.88 -7.14
C ILE A 925 -5.77 -43.02 -7.36
N GLY A 926 -4.66 -43.63 -7.77
CA GLY A 926 -3.46 -42.92 -8.28
C GLY A 926 -2.25 -42.86 -7.34
N GLY A 927 -1.07 -43.20 -7.88
CA GLY A 927 0.17 -43.51 -7.15
C GLY A 927 0.97 -42.33 -6.60
N ASP A 928 1.84 -42.64 -5.63
CA ASP A 928 2.74 -41.74 -4.90
C ASP A 928 3.73 -41.02 -5.83
N SER A 929 3.57 -39.71 -5.99
CA SER A 929 4.58 -38.80 -6.57
C SER A 929 5.43 -38.19 -5.44
N SER A 930 6.39 -38.95 -4.91
CA SER A 930 7.44 -38.37 -4.05
C SER A 930 8.64 -37.98 -4.93
N GLU A 931 8.91 -36.68 -5.07
CA GLU A 931 10.07 -36.15 -5.80
C GLU A 931 11.39 -36.72 -5.24
N THR A 932 12.30 -37.17 -6.11
CA THR A 932 13.60 -37.72 -5.72
C THR A 932 14.64 -36.62 -5.52
N GLU A 933 15.28 -36.57 -4.34
CA GLU A 933 16.44 -35.69 -4.10
C GLU A 933 17.69 -36.17 -4.85
N CYS A 934 18.32 -35.29 -5.65
CA CYS A 934 19.59 -35.54 -6.35
C CYS A 934 20.73 -34.75 -5.69
N GLN A 935 21.81 -35.43 -5.28
CA GLN A 935 23.00 -34.78 -4.74
C GLN A 935 24.10 -34.63 -5.81
N VAL A 936 24.59 -33.41 -6.04
CA VAL A 936 25.71 -33.15 -6.97
C VAL A 936 26.99 -32.88 -6.17
N VAL A 937 28.03 -33.67 -6.41
CA VAL A 937 29.34 -33.52 -5.78
C VAL A 937 30.35 -33.21 -6.88
N ALA A 938 30.78 -31.96 -6.95
CA ALA A 938 31.76 -31.51 -7.93
C ALA A 938 32.99 -30.89 -7.25
N ASP A 939 34.18 -31.17 -7.78
CA ASP A 939 35.45 -30.62 -7.30
C ASP A 939 35.80 -29.30 -8.03
N PHE A 940 34.81 -28.44 -8.25
CA PHE A 940 34.98 -27.10 -8.86
C PHE A 940 34.70 -26.01 -7.82
N PRO A 941 35.42 -24.86 -7.88
CA PRO A 941 35.04 -23.68 -7.13
C PRO A 941 33.66 -23.20 -7.61
N ALA A 942 32.68 -23.28 -6.71
CA ALA A 942 31.28 -22.95 -6.99
C ALA A 942 30.72 -22.11 -5.85
N TYR A 943 30.84 -20.79 -5.97
CA TYR A 943 30.40 -19.81 -4.98
C TYR A 943 30.20 -18.44 -5.64
N LEU A 944 29.63 -17.49 -4.89
CA LEU A 944 29.52 -16.07 -5.24
C LEU A 944 30.74 -15.33 -4.66
N PRO A 945 31.69 -14.87 -5.49
CA PRO A 945 32.86 -14.14 -5.01
C PRO A 945 32.48 -12.82 -4.33
N GLU A 946 33.22 -12.44 -3.29
CA GLU A 946 33.04 -11.15 -2.59
C GLU A 946 33.31 -9.95 -3.49
N SER A 947 34.16 -10.11 -4.51
CA SER A 947 34.38 -9.10 -5.55
C SER A 947 33.17 -8.89 -6.47
N TYR A 948 32.25 -9.85 -6.55
CA TYR A 948 31.06 -9.77 -7.38
C TYR A 948 29.83 -9.37 -6.55
N VAL A 949 29.64 -9.99 -5.38
CA VAL A 949 28.59 -9.64 -4.42
C VAL A 949 29.23 -9.46 -3.04
N ALA A 950 29.55 -8.21 -2.70
CA ALA A 950 30.23 -7.87 -1.45
C ALA A 950 29.37 -8.17 -0.21
N ASP A 951 28.06 -7.90 -0.29
CA ASP A 951 27.15 -8.09 0.84
C ASP A 951 26.85 -9.57 1.09
N ALA A 952 27.12 -10.02 2.32
CA ALA A 952 26.88 -11.40 2.72
C ALA A 952 25.38 -11.74 2.76
N GLY A 953 24.51 -10.78 3.09
CA GLY A 953 23.06 -10.98 3.12
C GLY A 953 22.47 -11.26 1.73
N LEU A 954 22.88 -10.47 0.74
CA LEU A 954 22.52 -10.66 -0.67
C LEU A 954 23.03 -11.99 -1.21
N ARG A 955 24.27 -12.39 -0.85
CA ARG A 955 24.79 -13.72 -1.22
C ARG A 955 23.90 -14.83 -0.67
N VAL A 956 23.56 -14.80 0.62
CA VAL A 956 22.62 -15.75 1.25
C VAL A 956 21.28 -15.77 0.53
N GLN A 957 20.76 -14.63 0.11
CA GLN A 957 19.49 -14.56 -0.63
C GLN A 957 19.58 -15.28 -1.99
N VAL A 958 20.62 -14.99 -2.78
CA VAL A 958 20.84 -15.63 -4.09
C VAL A 958 21.01 -17.14 -3.92
N TYR A 959 21.80 -17.56 -2.95
CA TYR A 959 21.99 -18.97 -2.62
C TYR A 959 20.69 -19.68 -2.22
N ARG A 960 19.85 -19.02 -1.40
CA ARG A 960 18.52 -19.54 -1.02
C ARG A 960 17.61 -19.66 -2.23
N GLN A 961 17.60 -18.67 -3.12
CA GLN A 961 16.82 -18.72 -4.38
C GLN A 961 17.27 -19.89 -5.24
N LEU A 962 18.58 -20.06 -5.45
CA LEU A 962 19.14 -21.18 -6.21
C LEU A 962 18.76 -22.55 -5.63
N SER A 963 18.76 -22.68 -4.30
CA SER A 963 18.39 -23.96 -3.70
C SER A 963 16.90 -24.26 -3.83
N LEU A 964 16.04 -23.24 -3.75
CA LEU A 964 14.59 -23.38 -3.88
C LEU A 964 14.10 -23.51 -5.33
N SER A 965 14.91 -23.16 -6.32
CA SER A 965 14.53 -23.27 -7.74
C SER A 965 14.17 -24.72 -8.10
N GLN A 966 13.04 -24.89 -8.78
CA GLN A 966 12.52 -26.20 -9.23
C GLN A 966 12.56 -26.35 -10.75
N THR A 967 12.64 -25.24 -11.49
CA THR A 967 12.59 -25.25 -12.95
C THR A 967 13.83 -24.62 -13.58
N ASP A 968 14.18 -25.10 -14.78
CA ASP A 968 15.31 -24.61 -15.56
C ASP A 968 15.13 -23.10 -15.89
N SER A 969 13.88 -22.69 -16.16
CA SER A 969 13.52 -21.29 -16.41
C SER A 969 13.77 -20.37 -15.22
N GLU A 970 13.58 -20.84 -13.98
CA GLU A 970 13.86 -20.02 -12.78
C GLU A 970 15.35 -19.72 -12.63
N ILE A 971 16.21 -20.68 -12.96
CA ILE A 971 17.66 -20.50 -12.93
C ILE A 971 18.10 -19.50 -14.00
N ASP A 972 17.54 -19.59 -15.21
CA ASP A 972 17.84 -18.62 -16.28
C ASP A 972 17.37 -17.21 -15.91
N ILE A 973 16.17 -17.07 -15.33
CA ILE A 973 15.67 -15.80 -14.80
C ILE A 973 16.60 -15.25 -13.70
N LEU A 974 17.14 -16.11 -12.83
CA LEU A 974 18.06 -15.68 -11.79
C LEU A 974 19.43 -15.30 -12.36
N LYS A 975 19.89 -16.01 -13.40
CA LYS A 975 21.12 -15.66 -14.13
C LYS A 975 21.00 -14.29 -14.78
N ASP A 976 19.88 -14.00 -15.43
CA ASP A 976 19.60 -12.68 -16.00
C ASP A 976 19.48 -11.60 -14.91
N GLU A 977 18.89 -11.92 -13.76
CA GLU A 977 18.86 -11.02 -12.60
C GLU A 977 20.26 -10.72 -12.05
N LEU A 978 21.13 -11.71 -11.91
CA LEU A 978 22.51 -11.52 -11.46
C LEU A 978 23.27 -10.63 -12.43
N ARG A 979 23.10 -10.85 -13.73
CA ARG A 979 23.71 -10.04 -14.77
C ARG A 979 23.23 -8.59 -14.72
N ASP A 980 21.92 -8.37 -14.62
CA ASP A 980 21.33 -7.03 -14.57
C ASP A 980 21.73 -6.26 -13.31
N ARG A 981 21.89 -6.94 -12.16
CA ARG A 981 22.15 -6.30 -10.85
C ARG A 981 23.62 -6.11 -10.50
N PHE A 982 24.49 -6.98 -10.99
CA PHE A 982 25.90 -7.04 -10.59
C PHE A 982 26.86 -7.05 -11.78
N GLY A 983 26.35 -7.12 -13.02
CA GLY A 983 27.16 -7.11 -14.24
C GLY A 983 27.73 -8.47 -14.58
N PHE A 984 28.97 -8.49 -15.10
CA PHE A 984 29.61 -9.70 -15.63
C PHE A 984 29.72 -10.83 -14.59
N ILE A 985 29.21 -12.02 -14.93
CA ILE A 985 29.15 -13.18 -14.02
C ILE A 985 30.53 -13.90 -13.99
N PRO A 986 31.19 -14.04 -12.82
CA PRO A 986 32.45 -14.78 -12.69
C PRO A 986 32.33 -16.29 -12.97
N LYS A 987 33.45 -16.95 -13.31
CA LYS A 987 33.49 -18.39 -13.61
C LYS A 987 32.97 -19.25 -12.44
N GLU A 988 33.30 -18.88 -11.22
CA GLU A 988 32.87 -19.56 -9.99
C GLU A 988 31.35 -19.51 -9.81
N THR A 989 30.73 -18.38 -10.19
CA THR A 989 29.27 -18.21 -10.15
C THR A 989 28.58 -18.95 -11.29
N ILE A 990 29.19 -19.00 -12.49
CA ILE A 990 28.69 -19.85 -13.59
C ILE A 990 28.70 -21.32 -13.17
N ASN A 991 29.78 -21.79 -12.55
CA ASN A 991 29.87 -23.16 -12.03
C ASN A 991 28.75 -23.47 -11.02
N LEU A 992 28.45 -22.52 -10.13
CA LEU A 992 27.36 -22.65 -9.16
C LEU A 992 25.99 -22.80 -9.85
N LEU A 993 25.71 -21.96 -10.86
CA LEU A 993 24.47 -22.03 -11.65
C LEU A 993 24.36 -23.36 -12.40
N ASP A 994 25.44 -23.83 -13.02
CA ASP A 994 25.45 -25.09 -13.75
C ASP A 994 25.29 -26.31 -12.83
N ILE A 995 25.86 -26.28 -11.62
CA ILE A 995 25.63 -27.32 -10.60
C ILE A 995 24.14 -27.36 -10.19
N ALA A 996 23.51 -26.22 -9.98
CA ALA A 996 22.07 -26.14 -9.68
C ALA A 996 21.23 -26.70 -10.85
N PHE A 997 21.61 -26.40 -12.09
CA PHE A 997 20.96 -26.92 -13.29
C PHE A 997 21.10 -28.45 -13.41
N ILE A 998 22.31 -28.98 -13.21
CA ILE A 998 22.59 -30.42 -13.21
C ILE A 998 21.80 -31.13 -12.11
N ARG A 999 21.64 -30.50 -10.94
CA ARG A 999 20.81 -31.01 -9.84
C ARG A 999 19.36 -31.19 -10.29
N LEU A 1000 18.76 -30.17 -10.93
CA LEU A 1000 17.38 -30.22 -11.43
C LEU A 1000 17.17 -31.28 -12.50
N LEU A 1001 18.08 -31.35 -13.49
CA LEU A 1001 18.03 -32.40 -14.50
C LEU A 1001 18.20 -33.79 -13.89
N GLY A 1002 19.05 -33.92 -12.88
CA GLY A 1002 19.22 -35.16 -12.12
C GLY A 1002 17.93 -35.58 -11.41
N GLN A 1003 17.23 -34.64 -10.77
CA GLN A 1003 15.94 -34.91 -10.13
C GLN A 1003 14.89 -35.38 -11.14
N LYS A 1004 14.75 -34.70 -12.29
CA LYS A 1004 13.86 -35.11 -13.39
C LYS A 1004 14.16 -36.53 -13.89
N ASN A 1005 15.44 -36.89 -13.96
CA ASN A 1005 15.91 -38.19 -14.42
C ASN A 1005 15.99 -39.28 -13.31
N ASN A 1006 15.43 -39.04 -12.11
CA ASN A 1006 15.51 -39.95 -10.96
C ASN A 1006 16.95 -40.37 -10.57
N VAL A 1007 17.91 -39.47 -10.78
CA VAL A 1007 19.30 -39.63 -10.35
C VAL A 1007 19.38 -39.30 -8.87
N LYS A 1008 20.00 -40.19 -8.09
CA LYS A 1008 20.23 -39.98 -6.65
C LYS A 1008 21.48 -39.15 -6.39
N LYS A 1009 22.55 -39.40 -7.15
CA LYS A 1009 23.84 -38.76 -6.89
C LYS A 1009 24.68 -38.64 -8.16
N ILE A 1010 25.29 -37.47 -8.37
CA ILE A 1010 26.25 -37.19 -9.44
C ILE A 1010 27.57 -36.82 -8.79
N VAL A 1011 28.66 -37.42 -9.24
CA VAL A 1011 30.01 -37.19 -8.73
C VAL A 1011 30.92 -36.84 -9.89
N LEU A 1012 31.51 -35.65 -9.85
CA LEU A 1012 32.43 -35.09 -10.82
C LEU A 1012 33.78 -34.85 -10.13
N ARG A 1013 34.74 -35.77 -10.32
CA ARG A 1013 36.03 -35.77 -9.61
C ARG A 1013 37.17 -36.27 -10.47
N GLU A 1014 38.34 -35.65 -10.42
CA GLU A 1014 39.58 -36.14 -11.08
C GLU A 1014 39.36 -36.53 -12.57
N GLY A 1015 38.48 -35.82 -13.28
CA GLY A 1015 38.13 -36.15 -14.67
C GLY A 1015 37.24 -37.40 -14.84
N LEU A 1016 36.62 -37.88 -13.76
CA LEU A 1016 35.65 -38.98 -13.74
C LEU A 1016 34.25 -38.46 -13.38
N LEU A 1017 33.28 -38.78 -14.24
CA LEU A 1017 31.85 -38.59 -14.02
C LEU A 1017 31.26 -39.91 -13.54
N LYS A 1018 30.66 -39.94 -12.35
CA LYS A 1018 29.87 -41.08 -11.84
C LYS A 1018 28.45 -40.63 -11.52
N ILE A 1019 27.46 -41.29 -12.10
CA ILE A 1019 26.03 -41.04 -11.89
C ILE A 1019 25.41 -42.26 -11.22
N TYR A 1020 24.68 -42.07 -10.14
CA TYR A 1020 24.01 -43.12 -9.38
C TYR A 1020 22.50 -42.91 -9.42
N PHE A 1021 21.74 -43.91 -9.88
CA PHE A 1021 20.29 -43.84 -9.99
C PHE A 1021 19.59 -44.20 -8.68
N HIS A 1022 18.36 -43.70 -8.50
CA HIS A 1022 17.52 -44.08 -7.37
C HIS A 1022 16.99 -45.51 -7.52
N LYS A 1023 16.78 -46.25 -6.42
CA LYS A 1023 16.25 -47.64 -6.46
C LYS A 1023 14.89 -47.73 -7.17
N LYS A 1024 14.01 -46.75 -6.93
CA LYS A 1024 12.71 -46.64 -7.61
C LYS A 1024 12.81 -46.58 -9.14
N TRP A 1025 13.88 -45.99 -9.69
CA TRP A 1025 14.08 -45.95 -11.15
C TRP A 1025 14.22 -47.35 -11.75
N VAL A 1026 14.84 -48.27 -11.00
CA VAL A 1026 14.99 -49.69 -11.40
C VAL A 1026 13.65 -50.44 -11.27
N GLU A 1027 12.81 -50.06 -10.31
CA GLU A 1027 11.48 -50.65 -10.06
C GLU A 1027 10.41 -50.14 -11.06
N CYS A 1028 10.62 -49.00 -11.72
CA CYS A 1028 9.71 -48.44 -12.72
C CYS A 1028 9.67 -49.20 -14.07
N PHE A 1029 10.56 -50.17 -14.29
CA PHE A 1029 10.62 -50.93 -15.53
C PHE A 1029 10.31 -52.40 -15.27
N ASP A 1030 9.16 -52.86 -15.76
CA ASP A 1030 8.79 -54.27 -15.79
C ASP A 1030 9.65 -55.02 -16.81
N GLY A 1031 10.77 -55.60 -16.36
CA GLY A 1031 11.61 -56.53 -17.14
C GLY A 1031 13.01 -56.00 -17.50
N SER A 1032 13.99 -56.92 -17.49
CA SER A 1032 15.41 -56.62 -17.73
C SER A 1032 15.74 -56.12 -19.13
N GLU A 1033 14.88 -56.39 -20.13
CA GLU A 1033 15.07 -55.95 -21.52
C GLU A 1033 14.83 -54.45 -21.70
N HIS A 1034 13.78 -53.88 -21.10
CA HIS A 1034 13.46 -52.46 -21.21
C HIS A 1034 14.51 -51.57 -20.55
N ILE A 1035 15.04 -52.01 -19.39
CA ILE A 1035 16.15 -51.34 -18.70
C ILE A 1035 17.40 -51.35 -19.58
N SER A 1036 17.71 -52.49 -20.20
CA SER A 1036 18.88 -52.65 -21.06
C SER A 1036 18.81 -51.79 -22.32
N GLN A 1037 17.62 -51.68 -22.93
CA GLN A 1037 17.42 -50.86 -24.12
C GLN A 1037 17.52 -49.37 -23.79
N LYS A 1038 16.92 -48.91 -22.69
CA LYS A 1038 16.98 -47.51 -22.27
C LYS A 1038 18.40 -47.10 -21.86
N LEU A 1039 19.12 -47.97 -21.14
CA LEU A 1039 20.53 -47.75 -20.81
C LEU A 1039 21.42 -47.70 -22.06
N ARG A 1040 21.16 -48.53 -23.08
CA ARG A 1040 21.88 -48.45 -24.37
C ARG A 1040 21.66 -47.11 -25.04
N THR A 1041 20.41 -46.63 -25.17
CA THR A 1041 20.13 -45.29 -25.70
C THR A 1041 20.83 -44.18 -24.90
N MET A 1042 20.86 -44.26 -23.57
CA MET A 1042 21.55 -43.27 -22.72
C MET A 1042 23.08 -43.29 -22.88
N ILE A 1043 23.66 -44.45 -23.21
CA ILE A 1043 25.10 -44.62 -23.47
C ILE A 1043 25.43 -44.16 -24.89
N ASP A 1044 24.60 -44.51 -25.87
CA ASP A 1044 24.79 -44.15 -27.28
C ASP A 1044 24.57 -42.65 -27.54
N SER A 1045 23.69 -42.00 -26.77
CA SER A 1045 23.46 -40.55 -26.83
C SER A 1045 24.49 -39.72 -26.05
N ALA A 1046 25.39 -40.39 -25.29
CA ALA A 1046 26.32 -39.70 -24.44
C ALA A 1046 27.46 -39.04 -25.26
N PRO A 1047 27.78 -37.76 -25.00
CA PRO A 1047 28.86 -37.04 -25.68
C PRO A 1047 30.28 -37.55 -25.34
N VAL A 1048 30.41 -38.52 -24.43
CA VAL A 1048 31.67 -39.11 -23.95
C VAL A 1048 31.52 -40.63 -23.78
N PRO A 1049 32.61 -41.42 -23.78
CA PRO A 1049 32.54 -42.86 -23.56
C PRO A 1049 32.14 -43.16 -22.11
N ILE A 1050 31.01 -43.86 -21.93
CA ILE A 1050 30.45 -44.18 -20.61
C ILE A 1050 30.28 -45.69 -20.45
N ARG A 1051 30.61 -46.19 -19.27
CA ARG A 1051 30.46 -47.60 -18.88
C ARG A 1051 29.44 -47.72 -17.76
N PHE A 1052 28.76 -48.86 -17.74
CA PHE A 1052 27.82 -49.21 -16.68
C PHE A 1052 28.55 -49.64 -15.39
N LEU A 1053 28.09 -49.15 -14.25
CA LEU A 1053 28.53 -49.59 -12.91
C LEU A 1053 27.58 -50.68 -12.40
N GLY A 1054 28.02 -51.94 -12.45
CA GLY A 1054 27.30 -53.08 -11.88
C GLY A 1054 27.74 -53.38 -10.43
N GLY A 1055 26.78 -53.68 -9.53
CA GLY A 1055 27.05 -54.04 -8.13
C GLY A 1055 25.95 -53.63 -7.13
N ARG A 1056 26.32 -53.27 -5.89
CA ARG A 1056 25.38 -52.79 -4.83
C ARG A 1056 24.73 -51.43 -5.13
N GLN A 1057 25.20 -50.69 -6.13
CA GLN A 1057 24.66 -49.40 -6.56
C GLN A 1057 24.62 -49.36 -8.10
N PHE A 1058 23.45 -49.02 -8.67
CA PHE A 1058 23.24 -48.88 -10.13
C PHE A 1058 23.68 -47.49 -10.60
N GLY A 1059 24.47 -47.43 -11.67
CA GLY A 1059 24.99 -46.15 -12.17
C GLY A 1059 25.77 -46.20 -13.48
N LEU A 1060 26.27 -45.03 -13.89
CA LEU A 1060 27.11 -44.82 -15.07
C LEU A 1060 28.45 -44.19 -14.66
N CYS A 1061 29.52 -44.52 -15.37
CA CYS A 1061 30.86 -43.96 -15.17
C CYS A 1061 31.51 -43.60 -16.50
N GLY A 1062 32.03 -42.38 -16.64
CA GLY A 1062 32.75 -41.92 -17.83
C GLY A 1062 33.94 -41.03 -17.48
N SER A 1063 34.86 -40.85 -18.43
CA SER A 1063 35.98 -39.90 -18.32
C SER A 1063 35.64 -38.60 -19.05
N VAL A 1064 35.84 -37.45 -18.40
CA VAL A 1064 35.54 -36.12 -18.95
C VAL A 1064 36.67 -35.15 -18.58
N SER A 1065 37.00 -34.22 -19.48
CA SER A 1065 37.96 -33.14 -19.17
C SER A 1065 37.41 -32.28 -18.02
N LEU A 1066 38.29 -31.80 -17.13
CA LEU A 1066 37.88 -30.98 -15.98
C LEU A 1066 37.18 -29.69 -16.42
N ASP A 1067 37.66 -29.03 -17.47
CA ASP A 1067 37.08 -27.75 -17.95
C ASP A 1067 35.71 -27.90 -18.62
N GLU A 1068 35.39 -29.07 -19.19
CA GLU A 1068 34.11 -29.30 -19.87
C GLU A 1068 33.14 -30.16 -19.04
N ALA A 1069 33.56 -30.64 -17.87
CA ALA A 1069 32.83 -31.63 -17.09
C ALA A 1069 31.37 -31.24 -16.79
N LEU A 1070 31.14 -29.99 -16.39
CA LEU A 1070 29.81 -29.46 -16.12
C LEU A 1070 28.96 -29.35 -17.41
N ALA A 1071 29.54 -28.81 -18.48
CA ALA A 1071 28.86 -28.62 -19.76
C ALA A 1071 28.48 -29.97 -20.43
N VAL A 1072 29.39 -30.94 -20.39
CA VAL A 1072 29.18 -32.30 -20.90
C VAL A 1072 28.10 -33.01 -20.08
N THR A 1073 28.15 -32.93 -18.75
CA THR A 1073 27.13 -33.54 -17.88
C THR A 1073 25.76 -32.92 -18.11
N LYS A 1074 25.69 -31.60 -18.28
CA LYS A 1074 24.46 -30.87 -18.60
C LYS A 1074 23.86 -31.34 -19.93
N LYS A 1075 24.65 -31.36 -21.02
CA LYS A 1075 24.20 -31.86 -22.34
C LYS A 1075 23.75 -33.32 -22.27
N MET A 1076 24.48 -34.15 -21.55
CA MET A 1076 24.17 -35.56 -21.38
C MET A 1076 22.82 -35.76 -20.68
N LEU A 1077 22.57 -35.10 -19.54
CA LEU A 1077 21.30 -35.18 -18.84
C LEU A 1077 20.13 -34.56 -19.63
N GLN A 1078 20.39 -33.54 -20.46
CA GLN A 1078 19.40 -32.96 -21.37
C GLN A 1078 19.00 -33.94 -22.48
N SER A 1079 19.94 -34.76 -22.97
CA SER A 1079 19.67 -35.77 -24.01
C SER A 1079 18.83 -36.96 -23.55
N TRP A 1080 18.60 -37.08 -22.23
CA TRP A 1080 17.83 -38.16 -21.62
C TRP A 1080 16.34 -37.85 -21.45
N ASN A 1081 15.98 -36.57 -21.59
CA ASN A 1081 14.61 -36.12 -21.78
C ASN A 1081 14.24 -36.28 -23.26
#